data_AF-A0A4P7NUH2-F1
#
_entry.id   AF-A0A4P7NUH2-F1
#
_cell.length_a   1.000
_cell.length_b   1.000
_cell.length_c   1.000
_cell.angle_alpha   90.00
_cell.angle_beta   90.00
_cell.angle_gamma   90.00
#
_symmetry.space_group_name_H-M   'P 1'
#
loop_
_entity.id
_entity.type
_entity.pdbx_description
1 polymer ?
#
loop_
_entity_poly.entity_id
_entity_poly.type
_entity_poly.pdbx_seq_one_letter_code
_entity_poly.pdbx_strand_id
1 'polypeptide(L)'
;MAAMMQSPNRRRSMARQYTARSSRHLNESMEDVIRLADDFHPNRDVEQAVAHVNEPEVEKMGRPRTIIVVILLLTCLLFSLLDTTIVSTSLLETSKDLGNVEDISWIMLAYLLTYMGFSIIFAKLSDIFGRLAMLEISWLIFALFSLGCGISQTMTQLIVMRAFQGIGGAGLYSLPFICIHEVVPANKWHLMGASIACMLSVSYVLGPILGGVIPHLSSWRVLHLMNVPIAGAVAGGLFVVYPRKRHQPKTSVTDKLRQMDFVGAVLLLAASMMIVYCIQEGGSMKLPWSSPTIVTMLVISSLCWVAFWCWEASVGLRDDKVEPIFPLSLAGHRAYLACLFATFLLGFVFMTSVVVLPERSQVVDGRDVLMAGVDLLPLLAAVAVGTFASVPFTRPKNRTTLSLTIGASLMTAGCSLMTAVENMEESQAINAVYGFKVILGLGFGFCLSSTTVIANVIGRGADMAVANGAIAQARVLGSAIGLGMWTIIFNRHARSNSLLVDQRNGGLLTPQQVDMLHRAPSNALLLQGPSREEVRQIYTASFTDIMLVLAIVSSGAFAMALCTYQTNPPPVNLPSLPTTSPRPRARLPKQMTTAVTIDDYRGTRESHDRAREGNGSESDGRLDSIELGRMPTLPLAILPK
;
A
#
# COMPACT_ATOMS: atom_id res chain seq x y z
N MET A 1 37.48 91.52 9.58
CA MET A 1 37.73 91.70 8.13
C MET A 1 36.82 90.72 7.40
N ALA A 2 35.97 91.28 6.53
CA ALA A 2 34.81 90.71 5.82
C ALA A 2 34.82 89.22 5.43
N ALA A 3 33.71 88.52 5.74
CA ALA A 3 32.86 87.80 4.78
C ALA A 3 32.09 86.66 5.47
N MET A 4 30.81 86.87 5.81
CA MET A 4 29.79 85.79 5.86
C MET A 4 28.36 86.37 6.05
N MET A 5 27.94 87.25 5.15
CA MET A 5 26.51 87.41 4.85
C MET A 5 26.14 86.36 3.81
N GLN A 6 25.61 85.21 4.25
CA GLN A 6 24.93 84.28 3.34
C GLN A 6 23.43 84.57 3.34
N SER A 7 22.89 84.86 2.15
CA SER A 7 21.53 85.35 1.95
C SER A 7 20.43 84.36 2.40
N PRO A 8 19.25 84.84 2.84
CA PRO A 8 18.12 84.01 3.28
C PRO A 8 17.65 82.97 2.26
N ASN A 9 17.86 83.23 0.96
CA ASN A 9 17.46 82.35 -0.13
C ASN A 9 18.30 81.05 -0.20
N ARG A 10 19.56 81.07 0.26
CA ARG A 10 20.42 79.87 0.27
C ARG A 10 20.08 78.90 1.39
N ARG A 11 19.59 79.41 2.53
CA ARG A 11 19.08 78.58 3.64
C ARG A 11 17.74 77.91 3.28
N ARG A 12 16.86 78.60 2.56
CA ARG A 12 15.59 78.03 2.08
C ARG A 12 15.78 76.97 0.98
N SER A 13 16.78 77.11 0.11
CA SER A 13 17.07 76.08 -0.91
C SER A 13 17.72 74.83 -0.30
N MET A 14 18.65 74.97 0.66
CA MET A 14 19.22 73.83 1.39
C MET A 14 18.19 73.13 2.28
N ALA A 15 17.30 73.88 2.95
CA ALA A 15 16.23 73.28 3.76
C ALA A 15 15.25 72.47 2.90
N ARG A 16 14.90 72.95 1.69
CA ARG A 16 14.06 72.23 0.70
C ARG A 16 14.77 71.00 0.11
N GLN A 17 16.07 71.08 -0.16
CA GLN A 17 16.86 69.92 -0.59
C GLN A 17 17.00 68.87 0.53
N TYR A 18 17.17 69.29 1.79
CA TYR A 18 17.21 68.38 2.92
C TYR A 18 15.85 67.71 3.19
N THR A 19 14.74 68.47 3.13
CA THR A 19 13.39 67.88 3.29
C THR A 19 13.04 66.94 2.13
N ALA A 20 13.38 67.28 0.88
CA ALA A 20 13.14 66.41 -0.27
C ALA A 20 14.02 65.13 -0.28
N ARG A 21 15.26 65.23 0.24
CA ARG A 21 16.18 64.08 0.36
C ARG A 21 15.81 63.19 1.55
N SER A 22 15.35 63.79 2.65
CA SER A 22 14.81 63.06 3.80
C SER A 22 13.48 62.38 3.49
N SER A 23 12.59 63.00 2.70
CA SER A 23 11.33 62.39 2.29
C SER A 23 11.53 61.27 1.27
N ARG A 24 12.53 61.37 0.37
CA ARG A 24 12.92 60.26 -0.51
C ARG A 24 13.53 59.09 0.26
N HIS A 25 14.44 59.35 1.20
CA HIS A 25 14.98 58.29 2.05
C HIS A 25 13.92 57.64 2.93
N LEU A 26 12.95 58.41 3.46
CA LEU A 26 11.81 57.84 4.18
C LEU A 26 10.96 56.96 3.27
N ASN A 27 10.62 57.40 2.05
CA ASN A 27 9.82 56.60 1.12
C ASN A 27 10.56 55.34 0.63
N GLU A 28 11.87 55.42 0.35
CA GLU A 28 12.67 54.23 -0.01
C GLU A 28 12.77 53.26 1.17
N SER A 29 12.99 53.76 2.40
CA SER A 29 13.01 52.91 3.60
C SER A 29 11.64 52.32 3.93
N MET A 30 10.55 53.03 3.62
CA MET A 30 9.19 52.56 3.86
C MET A 30 8.75 51.58 2.77
N GLU A 31 9.19 51.74 1.52
CA GLU A 31 9.05 50.73 0.47
C GLU A 31 9.86 49.48 0.78
N ASP A 32 11.07 49.60 1.34
CA ASP A 32 11.86 48.45 1.78
C ASP A 32 11.25 47.76 3.00
N VAL A 33 10.63 48.51 3.92
CA VAL A 33 9.87 47.96 5.06
C VAL A 33 8.56 47.31 4.60
N ILE A 34 7.86 47.89 3.62
CA ILE A 34 6.65 47.30 3.01
C ILE A 34 7.02 46.05 2.22
N ARG A 35 8.13 46.05 1.48
CA ARG A 35 8.67 44.85 0.81
C ARG A 35 9.10 43.77 1.81
N LEU A 36 9.76 44.15 2.91
CA LEU A 36 10.08 43.21 3.99
C LEU A 36 8.83 42.69 4.70
N ALA A 37 7.78 43.49 4.81
CA ALA A 37 6.51 43.11 5.43
C ALA A 37 5.62 42.27 4.50
N ASP A 38 5.69 42.49 3.18
CA ASP A 38 5.06 41.64 2.15
C ASP A 38 5.78 40.29 2.02
N ASP A 39 7.10 40.25 2.22
CA ASP A 39 7.87 38.99 2.32
C ASP A 39 7.62 38.24 3.64
N PHE A 40 7.20 38.93 4.71
CA PHE A 40 6.86 38.34 6.00
C PHE A 40 5.38 37.94 6.02
N HIS A 41 5.09 36.71 5.59
CA HIS A 41 3.74 36.16 5.73
C HIS A 41 3.65 35.41 7.07
N PRO A 42 3.07 35.99 8.14
CA PRO A 42 3.12 35.41 9.48
C PRO A 42 2.55 34.00 9.54
N ASN A 43 1.55 33.64 8.72
CA ASN A 43 1.05 32.26 8.66
C ASN A 43 2.00 31.30 7.95
N ARG A 44 2.73 31.74 6.91
CA ARG A 44 3.59 30.89 6.09
C ARG A 44 4.95 30.66 6.74
N ASP A 45 5.50 31.69 7.39
CA ASP A 45 6.77 31.60 8.10
C ASP A 45 6.61 30.90 9.45
N VAL A 46 5.44 31.03 10.10
CA VAL A 46 5.09 30.21 11.27
C VAL A 46 4.75 28.78 10.85
N GLU A 47 4.04 28.52 9.74
CA GLU A 47 3.90 27.17 9.19
C GLU A 47 5.25 26.54 8.85
N GLN A 48 6.17 27.30 8.24
CA GLN A 48 7.51 26.82 7.92
C GLN A 48 8.38 26.61 9.16
N ALA A 49 8.29 27.49 10.16
CA ALA A 49 9.00 27.34 11.43
C ALA A 49 8.42 26.18 12.26
N VAL A 50 7.10 26.00 12.29
CA VAL A 50 6.42 24.86 12.94
C VAL A 50 6.71 23.57 12.18
N ALA A 51 6.79 23.60 10.84
CA ALA A 51 7.24 22.46 10.03
C ALA A 51 8.71 22.12 10.31
N HIS A 52 9.59 23.11 10.50
CA HIS A 52 11.00 22.88 10.84
C HIS A 52 11.20 22.35 12.26
N VAL A 53 10.32 22.69 13.21
CA VAL A 53 10.34 22.21 14.60
C VAL A 53 9.71 20.83 14.75
N ASN A 54 8.78 20.46 13.86
CA ASN A 54 8.09 19.15 13.89
C ASN A 54 8.65 18.12 12.91
N GLU A 55 9.69 18.44 12.13
CA GLU A 55 10.41 17.40 11.38
C GLU A 55 11.11 16.48 12.38
N PRO A 56 10.72 15.20 12.47
CA PRO A 56 11.43 14.26 13.32
C PRO A 56 12.87 14.21 12.81
N GLU A 57 13.85 14.52 13.67
CA GLU A 57 15.25 14.23 13.38
C GLU A 57 15.36 12.75 13.02
N VAL A 58 15.41 12.45 11.72
CA VAL A 58 15.69 11.12 11.23
C VAL A 58 17.08 10.80 11.74
N GLU A 59 17.18 9.88 12.71
CA GLU A 59 18.46 9.37 13.18
C GLU A 59 19.25 8.99 11.94
N LYS A 60 20.34 9.73 11.66
CA LYS A 60 21.12 9.57 10.43
C LYS A 60 21.81 8.22 10.46
N MET A 61 21.08 7.19 10.07
CA MET A 61 21.61 5.85 9.90
C MET A 61 22.70 5.88 8.83
N GLY A 62 23.75 5.11 9.05
CA GLY A 62 24.76 4.89 8.02
C GLY A 62 24.09 4.37 6.74
N ARG A 63 24.49 4.92 5.58
CA ARG A 63 23.98 4.52 4.25
C ARG A 63 23.81 2.99 4.06
N PRO A 64 24.77 2.11 4.44
CA PRO A 64 24.58 0.67 4.27
C PRO A 64 23.45 0.11 5.15
N ARG A 65 23.29 0.62 6.38
CA ARG A 65 22.24 0.22 7.31
C ARG A 65 20.85 0.55 6.75
N THR A 66 20.68 1.76 6.21
CA THR A 66 19.43 2.18 5.56
C THR A 66 19.06 1.28 4.39
N ILE A 67 20.04 0.94 3.52
CA ILE A 67 19.79 0.07 2.36
C ILE A 67 19.34 -1.33 2.82
N ILE A 68 19.99 -1.90 3.84
CA ILE A 68 19.62 -3.22 4.38
C ILE A 68 18.19 -3.19 4.93
N VAL A 69 17.83 -2.16 5.71
CA VAL A 69 16.46 -2.02 6.24
C VAL A 69 15.44 -1.92 5.11
N VAL A 70 15.72 -1.11 4.09
CA VAL A 70 14.83 -0.99 2.93
C VAL A 70 14.67 -2.33 2.20
N ILE A 71 15.75 -3.09 2.00
CA ILE A 71 15.66 -4.42 1.37
C ILE A 71 14.79 -5.35 2.21
N LEU A 72 14.97 -5.39 3.53
CA LEU A 72 14.16 -6.22 4.43
C LEU A 72 12.67 -5.82 4.39
N LEU A 73 12.37 -4.53 4.37
CA LEU A 73 11.00 -4.00 4.24
C LEU A 73 10.37 -4.33 2.89
N LEU A 74 11.15 -4.25 1.80
CA LEU A 74 10.69 -4.68 0.48
C LEU A 74 10.45 -6.20 0.44
N THR A 75 11.24 -7.00 1.16
CA THR A 75 10.99 -8.45 1.30
C THR A 75 9.68 -8.73 2.06
N CYS A 76 9.29 -7.88 3.02
CA CYS A 76 7.97 -7.99 3.67
C CYS A 76 6.85 -7.83 2.64
N LEU A 77 6.92 -6.77 1.81
CA LEU A 77 5.98 -6.55 0.71
C LEU A 77 5.98 -7.73 -0.28
N LEU A 78 7.16 -8.25 -0.60
CA LEU A 78 7.34 -9.37 -1.52
C LEU A 78 6.53 -10.58 -1.06
N PHE A 79 6.77 -11.06 0.15
CA PHE A 79 6.12 -12.27 0.67
C PHE A 79 4.62 -12.08 0.87
N SER A 80 4.22 -10.89 1.28
CA SER A 80 2.80 -10.57 1.40
C SER A 80 2.04 -10.72 0.09
N LEU A 81 2.62 -10.31 -1.04
CA LEU A 81 1.93 -10.34 -2.35
C LEU A 81 2.19 -11.62 -3.10
N LEU A 82 3.39 -12.19 -2.97
CA LEU A 82 3.74 -13.48 -3.54
C LEU A 82 2.74 -14.54 -3.04
N ASP A 83 2.39 -14.56 -1.76
CA ASP A 83 1.42 -15.51 -1.21
C ASP A 83 -0.03 -15.34 -1.68
N THR A 84 -0.39 -14.16 -2.22
CA THR A 84 -1.71 -13.95 -2.84
C THR A 84 -1.83 -14.63 -4.20
N THR A 85 -0.70 -14.82 -4.89
CA THR A 85 -0.67 -15.29 -6.29
C THR A 85 0.00 -16.65 -6.46
N ILE A 86 0.87 -17.07 -5.56
CA ILE A 86 1.57 -18.37 -5.65
C ILE A 86 0.63 -19.56 -5.60
N VAL A 87 -0.50 -19.43 -4.91
CA VAL A 87 -1.47 -20.50 -4.76
C VAL A 87 -2.27 -20.72 -6.04
N SER A 88 -2.45 -19.69 -6.88
CA SER A 88 -3.36 -19.77 -8.04
C SER A 88 -2.94 -20.84 -9.06
N THR A 89 -1.63 -21.12 -9.18
CA THR A 89 -1.11 -22.15 -10.09
C THR A 89 -0.98 -23.53 -9.46
N SER A 90 -1.07 -23.64 -8.13
CA SER A 90 -0.97 -24.92 -7.39
C SER A 90 -2.30 -25.44 -6.84
N LEU A 91 -3.40 -24.72 -7.08
CA LEU A 91 -4.75 -25.05 -6.59
C LEU A 91 -5.14 -26.51 -6.88
N LEU A 92 -4.97 -26.95 -8.12
CA LEU A 92 -5.44 -28.28 -8.54
C LEU A 92 -4.64 -29.40 -7.88
N GLU A 93 -3.32 -29.24 -7.73
CA GLU A 93 -2.49 -30.22 -7.04
C GLU A 93 -2.85 -30.30 -5.55
N THR A 94 -3.03 -29.14 -4.91
CA THR A 94 -3.45 -29.04 -3.51
C THR A 94 -4.77 -29.76 -3.29
N SER A 95 -5.72 -29.57 -4.20
CA SER A 95 -7.03 -30.21 -4.12
C SER A 95 -6.98 -31.73 -4.34
N LYS A 96 -6.19 -32.20 -5.31
CA LYS A 96 -5.99 -33.63 -5.56
C LYS A 96 -5.41 -34.35 -4.34
N ASP A 97 -4.42 -33.74 -3.70
CA ASP A 97 -3.74 -34.30 -2.53
C ASP A 97 -4.62 -34.32 -1.27
N LEU A 98 -5.44 -33.28 -1.06
CA LEU A 98 -6.35 -33.20 0.10
C LEU A 98 -7.71 -33.88 -0.13
N GLY A 99 -7.97 -34.41 -1.33
CA GLY A 99 -9.18 -35.16 -1.67
C GLY A 99 -10.48 -34.34 -1.62
N ASN A 100 -10.40 -33.01 -1.66
CA ASN A 100 -11.57 -32.12 -1.68
C ASN A 100 -11.40 -31.05 -2.77
N VAL A 101 -12.23 -31.15 -3.80
CA VAL A 101 -12.32 -30.24 -4.96
C VAL A 101 -13.38 -29.17 -4.82
N GLU A 102 -14.22 -29.33 -3.81
CA GLU A 102 -15.41 -28.53 -3.60
C GLU A 102 -15.10 -27.14 -3.05
N ASP A 103 -14.08 -27.04 -2.20
CA ASP A 103 -13.71 -25.80 -1.50
C ASP A 103 -12.42 -25.15 -2.05
N ILE A 104 -12.01 -25.50 -3.27
CA ILE A 104 -10.72 -25.08 -3.85
C ILE A 104 -10.57 -23.54 -3.96
N SER A 105 -11.64 -22.82 -4.34
CA SER A 105 -11.63 -21.36 -4.45
C SER A 105 -11.46 -20.68 -3.09
N TRP A 106 -11.88 -21.33 -2.00
CA TRP A 106 -11.78 -20.80 -0.65
C TRP A 106 -10.33 -20.71 -0.14
N ILE A 107 -9.38 -21.47 -0.71
CA ILE A 107 -7.95 -21.40 -0.34
C ILE A 107 -7.36 -20.01 -0.62
N MET A 108 -7.70 -19.42 -1.78
CA MET A 108 -7.28 -18.06 -2.12
C MET A 108 -8.13 -17.03 -1.38
N LEU A 109 -9.45 -17.25 -1.38
CA LEU A 109 -10.40 -16.28 -0.85
C LEU A 109 -10.22 -16.02 0.65
N ALA A 110 -10.00 -17.08 1.44
CA ALA A 110 -9.83 -16.96 2.88
C ALA A 110 -8.63 -16.08 3.27
N TYR A 111 -7.50 -16.22 2.57
CA TYR A 111 -6.35 -15.34 2.77
C TYR A 111 -6.68 -13.90 2.39
N LEU A 112 -7.23 -13.68 1.20
CA LEU A 112 -7.55 -12.33 0.69
C LEU A 112 -8.53 -11.59 1.61
N LEU A 113 -9.47 -12.32 2.20
CA LEU A 113 -10.54 -11.78 3.00
C LEU A 113 -10.05 -11.20 4.34
N THR A 114 -9.17 -11.90 5.04
CA THR A 114 -8.53 -11.39 6.26
C THR A 114 -7.43 -10.39 5.94
N TYR A 115 -6.66 -10.64 4.87
CA TYR A 115 -5.66 -9.71 4.36
C TYR A 115 -6.22 -8.30 4.13
N MET A 116 -7.42 -8.22 3.53
CA MET A 116 -8.12 -6.97 3.30
C MET A 116 -8.42 -6.25 4.62
N GLY A 117 -9.17 -6.86 5.52
CA GLY A 117 -9.70 -6.11 6.68
C GLY A 117 -8.67 -5.79 7.76
N PHE A 118 -7.59 -6.55 7.87
CA PHE A 118 -6.57 -6.31 8.89
C PHE A 118 -5.50 -5.29 8.47
N SER A 119 -5.40 -4.92 7.19
CA SER A 119 -4.28 -4.09 6.71
C SER A 119 -4.25 -2.70 7.35
N ILE A 120 -5.42 -2.04 7.47
CA ILE A 120 -5.55 -0.74 8.15
C ILE A 120 -5.38 -0.89 9.67
N ILE A 121 -5.86 -1.99 10.26
CA ILE A 121 -5.72 -2.27 11.69
C ILE A 121 -4.24 -2.36 12.07
N PHE A 122 -3.42 -3.09 11.31
CA PHE A 122 -1.98 -3.17 11.54
C PHE A 122 -1.28 -1.81 11.40
N ALA A 123 -1.69 -0.99 10.43
CA ALA A 123 -1.15 0.35 10.28
C ALA A 123 -1.36 1.17 11.55
N LYS A 124 -2.60 1.25 12.06
CA LYS A 124 -2.93 1.98 13.29
C LYS A 124 -2.28 1.38 14.53
N LEU A 125 -2.29 0.05 14.69
CA LEU A 125 -1.63 -0.62 15.82
C LEU A 125 -0.12 -0.32 15.85
N SER A 126 0.51 -0.08 14.70
CA SER A 126 1.93 0.29 14.64
C SER A 126 2.24 1.71 15.09
N ASP A 127 1.26 2.62 15.10
CA ASP A 127 1.39 3.94 15.74
C ASP A 127 1.38 3.82 17.28
N ILE A 128 0.77 2.74 17.80
CA ILE A 128 0.61 2.46 19.23
C ILE A 128 1.81 1.67 19.76
N PHE A 129 1.98 0.44 19.27
CA PHE A 129 2.98 -0.51 19.75
C PHE A 129 4.37 -0.28 19.12
N GLY A 130 4.43 0.55 18.09
CA GLY A 130 5.64 0.84 17.33
C GLY A 130 5.80 -0.03 16.09
N ARG A 131 6.55 0.51 15.12
CA ARG A 131 6.77 -0.10 13.80
C ARG A 131 7.42 -1.47 13.86
N LEU A 132 8.56 -1.58 14.57
CA LEU A 132 9.32 -2.82 14.65
C LEU A 132 8.51 -3.94 15.30
N ALA A 133 7.89 -3.68 16.45
CA ALA A 133 7.08 -4.68 17.15
C ALA A 133 5.96 -5.23 16.27
N MET A 134 5.30 -4.37 15.47
CA MET A 134 4.25 -4.83 14.57
C MET A 134 4.75 -5.55 13.32
N LEU A 135 5.94 -5.21 12.81
CA LEU A 135 6.60 -6.01 11.77
C LEU A 135 6.94 -7.42 12.26
N GLU A 136 7.49 -7.53 13.47
CA GLU A 136 7.83 -8.83 14.10
C GLU A 136 6.57 -9.68 14.33
N ILE A 137 5.51 -9.08 14.86
CA ILE A 137 4.22 -9.79 15.07
C ILE A 137 3.60 -10.21 13.72
N SER A 138 3.69 -9.37 12.69
CA SER A 138 3.20 -9.71 11.35
C SER A 138 3.94 -10.93 10.78
N TRP A 139 5.28 -10.95 10.88
CA TRP A 139 6.10 -12.10 10.48
C TRP A 139 5.81 -13.35 11.30
N LEU A 140 5.63 -13.22 12.61
CA LEU A 140 5.31 -14.34 13.49
C LEU A 140 3.98 -15.00 13.10
N ILE A 141 2.93 -14.20 12.94
CA ILE A 141 1.60 -14.69 12.52
C ILE A 141 1.72 -15.32 11.13
N PHE A 142 2.32 -14.61 10.18
CA PHE A 142 2.47 -15.11 8.81
C PHE A 142 3.23 -16.45 8.78
N ALA A 143 4.36 -16.58 9.46
CA ALA A 143 5.17 -17.79 9.48
C ALA A 143 4.48 -18.95 10.20
N LEU A 144 3.87 -18.70 11.36
CA LEU A 144 3.20 -19.73 12.16
C LEU A 144 2.04 -20.36 11.38
N PHE A 145 1.21 -19.53 10.75
CA PHE A 145 0.08 -20.02 9.98
C PHE A 145 0.48 -20.52 8.59
N SER A 146 1.59 -20.04 8.02
CA SER A 146 2.19 -20.65 6.83
C SER A 146 2.71 -22.07 7.13
N LEU A 147 3.35 -22.28 8.27
CA LEU A 147 3.71 -23.62 8.74
C LEU A 147 2.47 -24.51 8.87
N GLY A 148 1.39 -23.97 9.47
CA GLY A 148 0.09 -24.62 9.57
C GLY A 148 -0.50 -25.03 8.21
N CYS A 149 -0.38 -24.17 7.18
CA CYS A 149 -0.79 -24.50 5.81
C CYS A 149 0.04 -25.67 5.25
N GLY A 150 1.37 -25.64 5.42
CA GLY A 150 2.27 -26.66 4.90
C GLY A 150 2.09 -28.04 5.53
N ILE A 151 1.61 -28.13 6.79
CA ILE A 151 1.35 -29.41 7.47
C ILE A 151 -0.11 -29.84 7.46
N SER A 152 -0.98 -29.08 6.78
CA SER A 152 -2.41 -29.35 6.77
C SER A 152 -2.76 -30.69 6.11
N GLN A 153 -3.73 -31.39 6.71
CA GLN A 153 -4.17 -32.72 6.30
C GLN A 153 -5.59 -32.71 5.70
N THR A 154 -6.32 -31.61 5.87
CA THR A 154 -7.68 -31.45 5.34
C THR A 154 -7.85 -30.08 4.70
N MET A 155 -8.76 -29.98 3.73
CA MET A 155 -9.06 -28.73 3.04
C MET A 155 -9.55 -27.63 4.00
N THR A 156 -10.44 -27.98 4.94
CA THR A 156 -10.92 -27.03 5.95
C THR A 156 -9.79 -26.50 6.82
N GLN A 157 -8.87 -27.38 7.25
CA GLN A 157 -7.69 -26.96 8.01
C GLN A 157 -6.84 -25.98 7.20
N LEU A 158 -6.57 -26.27 5.93
CA LEU A 158 -5.81 -25.38 5.06
C LEU A 158 -6.50 -24.01 4.93
N ILE A 159 -7.81 -23.98 4.68
CA ILE A 159 -8.59 -22.74 4.54
C ILE A 159 -8.52 -21.89 5.82
N VAL A 160 -8.69 -22.52 6.99
CA VAL A 160 -8.60 -21.83 8.29
C VAL A 160 -7.20 -21.27 8.51
N MET A 161 -6.15 -22.06 8.24
CA MET A 161 -4.77 -21.60 8.37
C MET A 161 -4.47 -20.45 7.40
N ARG A 162 -4.99 -20.49 6.17
CA ARG A 162 -4.89 -19.41 5.18
C ARG A 162 -5.57 -18.12 5.65
N ALA A 163 -6.74 -18.23 6.28
CA ALA A 163 -7.42 -17.07 6.86
C ALA A 163 -6.54 -16.40 7.92
N PHE A 164 -5.98 -17.15 8.86
CA PHE A 164 -5.10 -16.56 9.87
C PHE A 164 -3.76 -16.05 9.28
N GLN A 165 -3.22 -16.73 8.27
CA GLN A 165 -2.01 -16.30 7.57
C GLN A 165 -2.21 -14.93 6.88
N GLY A 166 -3.40 -14.70 6.31
CA GLY A 166 -3.77 -13.42 5.69
C GLY A 166 -3.70 -12.23 6.65
N ILE A 167 -3.96 -12.44 7.94
CA ILE A 167 -3.81 -11.40 8.99
C ILE A 167 -2.36 -10.92 9.08
N GLY A 168 -1.40 -11.85 9.12
CA GLY A 168 0.03 -11.52 9.13
C GLY A 168 0.47 -10.88 7.81
N GLY A 169 -0.03 -11.38 6.68
CA GLY A 169 0.17 -10.77 5.37
C GLY A 169 -0.28 -9.32 5.30
N ALA A 170 -1.42 -9.00 5.91
CA ALA A 170 -1.97 -7.64 5.92
C ALA A 170 -1.00 -6.60 6.50
N GLY A 171 -0.33 -6.96 7.60
CA GLY A 171 0.69 -6.14 8.24
C GLY A 171 2.01 -6.10 7.46
N LEU A 172 2.42 -7.22 6.88
CA LEU A 172 3.59 -7.27 5.98
C LEU A 172 3.40 -6.40 4.72
N TYR A 173 2.14 -6.15 4.32
CA TYR A 173 1.83 -5.22 3.24
C TYR A 173 1.82 -3.76 3.68
N SER A 174 1.07 -3.39 4.74
CA SER A 174 0.85 -1.97 5.06
C SER A 174 2.03 -1.30 5.74
N LEU A 175 2.74 -2.00 6.64
CA LEU A 175 3.80 -1.41 7.46
C LEU A 175 5.02 -0.94 6.64
N PRO A 176 5.51 -1.67 5.62
CA PRO A 176 6.65 -1.22 4.83
C PRO A 176 6.47 0.16 4.17
N PHE A 177 5.26 0.52 3.74
CA PHE A 177 5.01 1.85 3.17
C PHE A 177 5.37 2.95 4.18
N ILE A 178 4.97 2.78 5.44
CA ILE A 178 5.26 3.73 6.52
C ILE A 178 6.75 3.72 6.86
N CYS A 179 7.29 2.52 7.15
CA CYS A 179 8.65 2.35 7.63
C CYS A 179 9.69 2.84 6.63
N ILE A 180 9.49 2.63 5.33
CA ILE A 180 10.41 3.10 4.29
C ILE A 180 10.48 4.63 4.28
N HIS A 181 9.35 5.33 4.41
CA HIS A 181 9.31 6.79 4.44
C HIS A 181 9.91 7.38 5.72
N GLU A 182 9.81 6.67 6.84
CA GLU A 182 10.43 7.08 8.11
C GLU A 182 11.96 6.90 8.13
N VAL A 183 12.46 5.86 7.45
CA VAL A 183 13.87 5.49 7.43
C VAL A 183 14.67 6.23 6.35
N VAL A 184 13.99 6.65 5.27
CA VAL A 184 14.62 7.24 4.09
C VAL A 184 14.36 8.75 4.02
N PRO A 185 15.39 9.58 3.80
CA PRO A 185 15.22 11.03 3.69
C PRO A 185 14.29 11.42 2.53
N ALA A 186 13.52 12.50 2.71
CA ALA A 186 12.47 12.94 1.80
C ALA A 186 12.94 13.15 0.35
N ASN A 187 14.18 13.60 0.16
CA ASN A 187 14.77 13.77 -1.16
C ASN A 187 14.88 12.47 -1.98
N LYS A 188 14.75 11.30 -1.35
CA LYS A 188 14.82 9.98 -2.00
C LYS A 188 13.48 9.23 -2.04
N TRP A 189 12.38 9.82 -1.57
CA TRP A 189 11.06 9.16 -1.59
C TRP A 189 10.63 8.74 -2.99
N HIS A 190 10.99 9.50 -4.01
CA HIS A 190 10.71 9.15 -5.41
C HIS A 190 11.41 7.85 -5.85
N LEU A 191 12.62 7.57 -5.35
CA LEU A 191 13.36 6.34 -5.61
C LEU A 191 12.70 5.18 -4.86
N MET A 192 12.26 5.42 -3.62
CA MET A 192 11.58 4.41 -2.80
C MET A 192 10.22 4.01 -3.36
N GLY A 193 9.40 4.97 -3.81
CA GLY A 193 8.14 4.68 -4.48
C GLY A 193 8.33 3.81 -5.73
N ALA A 194 9.42 4.04 -6.49
CA ALA A 194 9.79 3.19 -7.61
C ALA A 194 10.26 1.80 -7.17
N SER A 195 11.05 1.68 -6.10
CA SER A 195 11.47 0.39 -5.54
C SER A 195 10.29 -0.42 -5.01
N ILE A 196 9.32 0.22 -4.36
CA ILE A 196 8.08 -0.42 -3.90
C ILE A 196 7.30 -0.92 -5.10
N ALA A 197 7.01 -0.07 -6.09
CA ALA A 197 6.26 -0.47 -7.28
C ALA A 197 6.96 -1.61 -8.07
N CYS A 198 8.30 -1.56 -8.16
CA CYS A 198 9.12 -2.65 -8.67
C CYS A 198 8.87 -3.94 -7.89
N MET A 199 8.95 -3.89 -6.57
CA MET A 199 8.75 -5.07 -5.73
C MET A 199 7.32 -5.62 -5.86
N LEU A 200 6.29 -4.77 -5.92
CA LEU A 200 4.91 -5.20 -6.18
C LEU A 200 4.84 -6.02 -7.48
N SER A 201 5.46 -5.51 -8.54
CA SER A 201 5.47 -6.18 -9.85
C SER A 201 6.22 -7.51 -9.82
N VAL A 202 7.41 -7.52 -9.21
CA VAL A 202 8.23 -8.72 -9.04
C VAL A 202 7.48 -9.80 -8.24
N SER A 203 6.72 -9.40 -7.23
CA SER A 203 5.89 -10.32 -6.43
C SER A 203 4.82 -11.01 -7.26
N TYR A 204 4.08 -10.24 -8.08
CA TYR A 204 3.05 -10.79 -8.95
C TYR A 204 3.62 -11.71 -10.03
N VAL A 205 4.86 -11.47 -10.49
CA VAL A 205 5.57 -12.35 -11.44
C VAL A 205 6.03 -13.64 -10.77
N LEU A 206 6.68 -13.53 -9.62
CA LEU A 206 7.27 -14.67 -8.91
C LEU A 206 6.24 -15.66 -8.39
N GLY A 207 5.06 -15.18 -7.97
CA GLY A 207 4.01 -16.04 -7.40
C GLY A 207 3.66 -17.20 -8.32
N PRO A 208 3.03 -16.97 -9.49
CA PRO A 208 2.62 -18.05 -10.38
C PRO A 208 3.78 -18.95 -10.87
N ILE A 209 4.98 -18.40 -11.05
CA ILE A 209 6.18 -19.15 -11.45
C ILE A 209 6.54 -20.17 -10.36
N LEU A 210 6.73 -19.70 -9.13
CA LEU A 210 7.09 -20.57 -8.02
C LEU A 210 5.97 -21.56 -7.71
N GLY A 211 4.72 -21.12 -7.83
CA GLY A 211 3.52 -21.95 -7.68
C GLY A 211 3.36 -23.03 -8.75
N GLY A 212 3.97 -22.86 -9.93
CA GLY A 212 4.02 -23.91 -10.95
C GLY A 212 5.24 -24.83 -10.82
N VAL A 213 6.41 -24.26 -10.53
CA VAL A 213 7.69 -24.99 -10.50
C VAL A 213 7.84 -25.85 -9.24
N ILE A 214 7.55 -25.31 -8.06
CA ILE A 214 7.81 -26.02 -6.79
C ILE A 214 6.92 -27.26 -6.66
N PRO A 215 5.61 -27.20 -6.93
CA PRO A 215 4.75 -28.38 -6.81
C PRO A 215 5.13 -29.45 -7.86
N HIS A 216 5.54 -29.02 -9.06
CA HIS A 216 6.06 -29.92 -10.09
C HIS A 216 7.33 -30.69 -9.65
N LEU A 217 8.24 -30.05 -8.91
CA LEU A 217 9.50 -30.65 -8.47
C LEU A 217 9.41 -31.39 -7.12
N SER A 218 8.45 -31.02 -6.27
CA SER A 218 8.34 -31.52 -4.91
C SER A 218 6.89 -31.68 -4.48
N SER A 219 6.34 -30.72 -3.74
CA SER A 219 4.97 -30.74 -3.26
C SER A 219 4.49 -29.31 -3.03
N TRP A 220 3.20 -29.06 -3.28
CA TRP A 220 2.54 -27.81 -2.90
C TRP A 220 2.79 -27.38 -1.44
N ARG A 221 3.03 -28.31 -0.52
CA ARG A 221 3.33 -28.01 0.90
C ARG A 221 4.59 -27.16 1.06
N VAL A 222 5.59 -27.35 0.20
CA VAL A 222 6.88 -26.64 0.26
C VAL A 222 6.69 -25.14 0.00
N LEU A 223 5.68 -24.75 -0.79
CA LEU A 223 5.31 -23.34 -1.01
C LEU A 223 5.10 -22.61 0.31
N HIS A 224 4.37 -23.25 1.22
CA HIS A 224 4.06 -22.69 2.53
C HIS A 224 5.19 -22.85 3.54
N LEU A 225 5.95 -23.96 3.47
CA LEU A 225 7.06 -24.20 4.39
C LEU A 225 8.26 -23.27 4.14
N MET A 226 8.49 -22.85 2.89
CA MET A 226 9.56 -21.91 2.52
C MET A 226 9.44 -20.54 3.22
N ASN A 227 8.22 -20.13 3.56
CA ASN A 227 7.97 -18.86 4.24
C ASN A 227 8.59 -18.81 5.65
N VAL A 228 8.70 -19.95 6.34
CA VAL A 228 9.19 -20.02 7.74
C VAL A 228 10.67 -19.62 7.88
N PRO A 229 11.64 -20.23 7.17
CA PRO A 229 13.04 -19.83 7.29
C PRO A 229 13.27 -18.39 6.83
N ILE A 230 12.52 -17.93 5.82
CA ILE A 230 12.63 -16.57 5.29
C ILE A 230 12.08 -15.57 6.30
N ALA A 231 10.95 -15.86 6.92
CA ALA A 231 10.41 -15.07 8.01
C ALA A 231 11.43 -14.92 9.14
N GLY A 232 12.05 -16.02 9.59
CA GLY A 232 13.08 -15.98 10.62
C GLY A 232 14.29 -15.11 10.24
N ALA A 233 14.76 -15.22 9.00
CA ALA A 233 15.88 -14.41 8.51
C ALA A 233 15.54 -12.91 8.41
N VAL A 234 14.36 -12.57 7.88
CA VAL A 234 13.95 -11.18 7.69
C VAL A 234 13.59 -10.53 9.03
N ALA A 235 12.83 -11.21 9.88
CA ALA A 235 12.50 -10.80 11.24
C ALA A 235 13.78 -10.59 12.08
N GLY A 236 14.68 -11.59 12.09
CA GLY A 236 15.97 -11.45 12.77
C GLY A 236 16.81 -10.28 12.25
N GLY A 237 16.85 -10.09 10.92
CA GLY A 237 17.50 -8.95 10.29
C GLY A 237 16.91 -7.60 10.70
N LEU A 238 15.57 -7.48 10.73
CA LEU A 238 14.88 -6.28 11.17
C LEU A 238 15.16 -6.02 12.66
N PHE A 239 15.04 -7.03 13.51
CA PHE A 239 15.31 -6.90 14.94
C PHE A 239 16.71 -6.36 15.28
N VAL A 240 17.72 -6.74 14.48
CA VAL A 240 19.11 -6.32 14.64
C VAL A 240 19.35 -4.93 14.03
N VAL A 241 18.84 -4.69 12.82
CA VAL A 241 19.26 -3.54 12.00
C VAL A 241 18.29 -2.35 12.12
N TYR A 242 17.02 -2.58 12.43
CA TYR A 242 16.01 -1.51 12.48
C TYR A 242 16.29 -0.50 13.61
N PRO A 243 16.09 0.82 13.39
CA PRO A 243 16.32 1.83 14.43
C PRO A 243 15.34 1.66 15.59
N ARG A 244 15.86 1.47 16.81
CA ARG A 244 15.06 1.26 18.02
C ARG A 244 14.57 2.54 18.69
N LYS A 245 15.15 3.70 18.35
CA LYS A 245 14.88 4.97 19.01
C LYS A 245 14.01 5.86 18.14
N ARG A 246 12.74 5.98 18.51
CA ARG A 246 11.93 7.16 18.19
C ARG A 246 11.19 7.57 19.45
N HIS A 247 11.20 8.86 19.75
CA HIS A 247 10.39 9.43 20.82
C HIS A 247 8.93 9.12 20.54
N GLN A 248 8.39 8.08 21.17
CA GLN A 248 6.94 7.94 21.25
C GLN A 248 6.46 9.05 22.20
N PRO A 249 5.48 9.87 21.81
CA PRO A 249 4.88 10.83 22.73
C PRO A 249 4.42 10.06 23.98
N LYS A 250 4.68 10.62 25.18
CA LYS A 250 4.38 10.05 26.51
C LYS A 250 2.87 9.95 26.78
N THR A 251 2.14 9.32 25.87
CA THR A 251 0.71 9.02 25.98
C THR A 251 0.57 7.57 26.38
N SER A 252 -0.36 7.30 27.29
CA SER A 252 -0.61 5.94 27.76
C SER A 252 -1.08 5.08 26.59
N VAL A 253 -0.61 3.83 26.50
CA VAL A 253 -1.07 2.85 25.50
C VAL A 253 -2.59 2.70 25.54
N THR A 254 -3.18 2.80 26.74
CA THR A 254 -4.64 2.77 26.94
C THR A 254 -5.37 3.95 26.29
N ASP A 255 -4.79 5.15 26.31
CA ASP A 255 -5.36 6.32 25.65
C ASP A 255 -5.32 6.13 24.13
N LYS A 256 -4.18 5.69 23.59
CA LYS A 256 -4.05 5.42 22.14
C LYS A 256 -4.99 4.32 21.65
N LEU A 257 -5.19 3.26 22.43
CA LEU A 257 -6.14 2.20 22.10
C LEU A 257 -7.59 2.71 22.07
N ARG A 258 -7.93 3.66 22.95
CA ARG A 258 -9.24 4.33 22.92
C ARG A 258 -9.44 5.24 21.70
N GLN A 259 -8.35 5.69 21.07
CA GLN A 259 -8.41 6.48 19.84
C GLN A 259 -8.61 5.60 18.60
N MET A 260 -8.46 4.27 18.69
CA MET A 260 -8.59 3.40 17.53
C MET A 260 -10.05 3.06 17.26
N ASP A 261 -10.47 3.22 16.00
CA ASP A 261 -11.82 2.92 15.58
C ASP A 261 -12.06 1.41 15.36
N PHE A 262 -12.24 0.65 16.44
CA PHE A 262 -12.56 -0.78 16.32
C PHE A 262 -13.92 -1.06 15.66
N VAL A 263 -14.88 -0.14 15.81
CA VAL A 263 -16.24 -0.32 15.29
C VAL A 263 -16.22 -0.20 13.77
N GLY A 264 -15.56 0.83 13.24
CA GLY A 264 -15.34 1.00 11.79
C GLY A 264 -14.62 -0.21 11.19
N ALA A 265 -13.61 -0.75 11.88
CA ALA A 265 -12.85 -1.92 11.40
C ALA A 265 -13.74 -3.15 11.28
N VAL A 266 -14.52 -3.44 12.34
CA VAL A 266 -15.41 -4.60 12.37
C VAL A 266 -16.52 -4.45 11.33
N LEU A 267 -17.09 -3.26 11.16
CA LEU A 267 -18.12 -2.99 10.14
C LEU A 267 -17.57 -3.18 8.73
N LEU A 268 -16.40 -2.60 8.42
CA LEU A 268 -15.75 -2.74 7.12
C LEU A 268 -15.40 -4.19 6.80
N LEU A 269 -14.85 -4.91 7.78
CA LEU A 269 -14.52 -6.33 7.68
C LEU A 269 -15.79 -7.14 7.41
N ALA A 270 -16.80 -7.03 8.29
CA ALA A 270 -18.04 -7.80 8.18
C ALA A 270 -18.77 -7.52 6.85
N ALA A 271 -18.88 -6.24 6.45
CA ALA A 271 -19.52 -5.84 5.21
C ALA A 271 -18.83 -6.49 4.00
N SER A 272 -17.51 -6.41 3.94
CA SER A 272 -16.71 -6.93 2.83
C SER A 272 -16.65 -8.47 2.82
N MET A 273 -16.62 -9.11 4.00
CA MET A 273 -16.65 -10.58 4.14
C MET A 273 -17.95 -11.18 3.61
N MET A 274 -19.08 -10.63 4.04
CA MET A 274 -20.39 -11.17 3.71
C MET A 274 -20.73 -11.00 2.23
N ILE A 275 -20.39 -9.86 1.61
CA ILE A 275 -20.65 -9.66 0.17
C ILE A 275 -19.84 -10.63 -0.68
N VAL A 276 -18.56 -10.82 -0.33
CA VAL A 276 -17.67 -11.77 -1.03
C VAL A 276 -18.17 -13.21 -0.86
N TYR A 277 -18.58 -13.59 0.36
CA TYR A 277 -19.18 -14.90 0.63
C TYR A 277 -20.43 -15.14 -0.23
N CYS A 278 -21.35 -14.17 -0.30
CA CYS A 278 -22.58 -14.30 -1.08
C CYS A 278 -22.30 -14.47 -2.58
N ILE A 279 -21.37 -13.68 -3.11
CA ILE A 279 -21.00 -13.74 -4.52
C ILE A 279 -20.35 -15.09 -4.83
N GLN A 280 -19.49 -15.59 -3.94
CA GLN A 280 -18.83 -16.88 -4.13
C GLN A 280 -19.79 -18.06 -4.05
N GLU A 281 -20.61 -18.16 -2.99
CA GLU A 281 -21.52 -19.30 -2.78
C GLU A 281 -22.76 -19.26 -3.69
N GLY A 282 -23.21 -18.06 -4.05
CA GLY A 282 -24.24 -17.88 -5.08
C GLY A 282 -23.70 -18.16 -6.48
N GLY A 283 -22.45 -17.76 -6.75
CA GLY A 283 -21.78 -17.99 -8.02
C GLY A 283 -21.48 -19.47 -8.28
N SER A 284 -21.03 -20.19 -7.26
CA SER A 284 -20.77 -21.64 -7.32
C SER A 284 -22.05 -22.49 -7.38
N MET A 285 -23.23 -21.88 -7.32
CA MET A 285 -24.55 -22.52 -7.27
C MET A 285 -24.77 -23.47 -6.08
N LYS A 286 -23.85 -23.51 -5.10
CA LYS A 286 -24.00 -24.30 -3.88
C LYS A 286 -25.21 -23.85 -3.07
N LEU A 287 -25.47 -22.55 -3.07
CA LEU A 287 -26.69 -21.96 -2.52
C LEU A 287 -27.43 -21.22 -3.65
N PRO A 288 -28.74 -21.47 -3.86
CA PRO A 288 -29.54 -20.66 -4.76
C PRO A 288 -29.51 -19.19 -4.33
N TRP A 289 -29.49 -18.26 -5.28
CA TRP A 289 -29.54 -16.82 -4.98
C TRP A 289 -30.76 -16.40 -4.13
N SER A 290 -31.86 -17.16 -4.21
CA SER A 290 -33.07 -17.00 -3.38
C SER A 290 -32.97 -17.64 -1.99
N SER A 291 -31.87 -18.31 -1.67
CA SER A 291 -31.66 -18.96 -0.38
C SER A 291 -31.72 -17.92 0.75
N PRO A 292 -32.45 -18.19 1.84
CA PRO A 292 -32.49 -17.30 3.00
C PRO A 292 -31.11 -16.90 3.49
N THR A 293 -30.12 -17.80 3.41
CA THR A 293 -28.73 -17.53 3.83
C THR A 293 -28.09 -16.44 2.99
N ILE A 294 -28.18 -16.51 1.65
CA ILE A 294 -27.59 -15.50 0.76
C ILE A 294 -28.30 -14.17 0.94
N VAL A 295 -29.64 -14.16 0.93
CA VAL A 295 -30.42 -12.93 1.08
C VAL A 295 -30.12 -12.25 2.43
N THR A 296 -30.08 -13.02 3.52
CA THR A 296 -29.76 -12.50 4.85
C THR A 296 -28.35 -11.91 4.90
N MET A 297 -27.36 -12.62 4.35
CA MET A 297 -25.97 -12.14 4.32
C MET A 297 -25.80 -10.89 3.44
N LEU A 298 -26.51 -10.79 2.30
CA LEU A 298 -26.51 -9.59 1.46
C LEU A 298 -27.17 -8.39 2.17
N VAL A 299 -28.28 -8.62 2.86
CA VAL A 299 -28.97 -7.57 3.64
C VAL A 299 -28.08 -7.09 4.78
N ILE A 300 -27.51 -8.00 5.57
CA ILE A 300 -26.60 -7.64 6.66
C ILE A 300 -25.36 -6.93 6.12
N SER A 301 -24.76 -7.42 5.03
CA SER A 301 -23.63 -6.76 4.37
C SER A 301 -23.96 -5.32 3.96
N SER A 302 -25.13 -5.12 3.34
CA SER A 302 -25.61 -3.79 2.92
C SER A 302 -25.82 -2.87 4.12
N LEU A 303 -26.42 -3.39 5.19
CA LEU A 303 -26.59 -2.65 6.44
C LEU A 303 -25.25 -2.32 7.09
N CYS A 304 -24.27 -3.22 7.08
CA CYS A 304 -22.93 -2.96 7.59
C CYS A 304 -22.19 -1.91 6.76
N TRP A 305 -22.35 -1.89 5.43
CA TRP A 305 -21.79 -0.83 4.58
C TRP A 305 -22.41 0.53 4.89
N VAL A 306 -23.73 0.61 5.00
CA VAL A 306 -24.42 1.85 5.38
C VAL A 306 -23.98 2.29 6.78
N ALA A 307 -23.96 1.38 7.74
CA ALA A 307 -23.52 1.63 9.11
C ALA A 307 -22.06 2.09 9.16
N PHE A 308 -21.17 1.49 8.35
CA PHE A 308 -19.77 1.90 8.24
C PHE A 308 -19.66 3.35 7.78
N TRP A 309 -20.31 3.73 6.67
CA TRP A 309 -20.25 5.11 6.19
C TRP A 309 -20.91 6.11 7.13
N CYS A 310 -22.04 5.75 7.76
CA CYS A 310 -22.66 6.58 8.79
C CYS A 310 -21.77 6.74 10.03
N TRP A 311 -21.08 5.67 10.42
CA TRP A 311 -20.16 5.67 11.55
C TRP A 311 -18.93 6.54 11.26
N GLU A 312 -18.24 6.33 10.13
CA GLU A 312 -17.09 7.14 9.72
C GLU A 312 -17.47 8.63 9.56
N ALA A 313 -18.65 8.92 8.99
CA ALA A 313 -19.17 10.27 8.91
C ALA A 313 -19.44 10.88 10.29
N SER A 314 -20.02 10.10 11.21
CA SER A 314 -20.28 10.55 12.58
C SER A 314 -18.98 10.76 13.36
N VAL A 315 -18.01 9.85 13.25
CA VAL A 315 -16.70 9.96 13.93
C VAL A 315 -15.94 11.16 13.38
N GLY A 316 -15.92 11.36 12.05
CA GLY A 316 -15.23 12.49 11.45
C GLY A 316 -15.90 13.86 11.67
N LEU A 317 -17.19 13.91 12.04
CA LEU A 317 -17.88 15.15 12.43
C LEU A 317 -17.78 15.44 13.93
N ARG A 318 -17.53 14.43 14.76
CA ARG A 318 -17.35 14.59 16.20
C ARG A 318 -15.89 14.95 16.44
N ASP A 319 -15.65 15.93 17.31
CA ASP A 319 -14.31 16.26 17.82
C ASP A 319 -13.84 15.20 18.86
N ASP A 320 -14.31 13.96 18.71
CA ASP A 320 -14.04 12.85 19.59
C ASP A 320 -12.58 12.39 19.41
N LYS A 321 -11.99 11.85 20.47
CA LYS A 321 -10.61 11.34 20.45
C LYS A 321 -10.41 10.15 19.49
N VAL A 322 -11.45 9.63 18.85
CA VAL A 322 -11.37 8.43 18.00
C VAL A 322 -10.95 8.86 16.59
N GLU A 323 -9.82 8.33 16.13
CA GLU A 323 -9.36 8.54 14.77
C GLU A 323 -10.11 7.60 13.80
N PRO A 324 -10.79 8.13 12.78
CA PRO A 324 -11.51 7.32 11.80
C PRO A 324 -10.57 6.37 11.05
N ILE A 325 -11.07 5.20 10.69
CA ILE A 325 -10.31 4.23 9.88
C ILE A 325 -10.12 4.72 8.47
N PHE A 326 -11.12 5.42 7.92
CA PHE A 326 -11.03 6.05 6.62
C PHE A 326 -11.33 7.55 6.77
N PRO A 327 -10.29 8.39 6.89
CA PRO A 327 -10.50 9.79 7.22
C PRO A 327 -11.28 10.49 6.10
N LEU A 328 -12.31 11.25 6.50
CA LEU A 328 -13.17 11.99 5.58
C LEU A 328 -12.39 13.00 4.73
N SER A 329 -11.21 13.43 5.18
CA SER A 329 -10.29 14.24 4.40
C SER A 329 -9.89 13.55 3.09
N LEU A 330 -9.58 12.25 3.12
CA LEU A 330 -9.28 11.44 1.94
C LEU A 330 -10.53 11.21 1.09
N ALA A 331 -11.68 10.96 1.74
CA ALA A 331 -12.97 10.79 1.06
C ALA A 331 -13.39 12.05 0.26
N GLY A 332 -13.12 13.23 0.80
CA GLY A 332 -13.44 14.52 0.17
C GLY A 332 -12.58 14.85 -1.04
N HIS A 333 -11.43 14.20 -1.21
CA HIS A 333 -10.57 14.39 -2.39
C HIS A 333 -11.10 13.60 -3.59
N ARG A 334 -11.79 14.29 -4.52
CA ARG A 334 -12.34 13.70 -5.76
C ARG A 334 -11.34 12.80 -6.50
N ALA A 335 -10.08 13.21 -6.62
CA ALA A 335 -9.06 12.44 -7.32
C ALA A 335 -8.67 11.15 -6.58
N TYR A 336 -8.68 11.16 -5.24
CA TYR A 336 -8.40 9.98 -4.44
C TYR A 336 -9.56 8.99 -4.50
N LEU A 337 -10.81 9.47 -4.36
CA LEU A 337 -11.99 8.61 -4.48
C LEU A 337 -12.10 7.98 -5.87
N ALA A 338 -11.85 8.77 -6.92
CA ALA A 338 -11.80 8.25 -8.28
C ALA A 338 -10.68 7.20 -8.47
N CYS A 339 -9.51 7.41 -7.85
CA CYS A 339 -8.41 6.45 -7.82
C CYS A 339 -8.77 5.16 -7.06
N LEU A 340 -9.52 5.27 -5.96
CA LEU A 340 -9.99 4.14 -5.15
C LEU A 340 -10.93 3.25 -5.97
N PHE A 341 -11.95 3.83 -6.59
CA PHE A 341 -12.88 3.11 -7.47
C PHE A 341 -12.21 2.57 -8.73
N ALA A 342 -11.29 3.32 -9.36
CA ALA A 342 -10.50 2.81 -10.46
C ALA A 342 -9.71 1.57 -10.02
N THR A 343 -9.07 1.62 -8.85
CA THR A 343 -8.28 0.50 -8.32
C THR A 343 -9.15 -0.74 -8.04
N PHE A 344 -10.38 -0.55 -7.55
CA PHE A 344 -11.35 -1.64 -7.39
C PHE A 344 -11.63 -2.33 -8.73
N LEU A 345 -11.97 -1.58 -9.78
CA LEU A 345 -12.23 -2.13 -11.10
C LEU A 345 -10.98 -2.77 -11.74
N LEU A 346 -9.81 -2.18 -11.51
CA LEU A 346 -8.53 -2.73 -11.97
C LEU A 346 -8.20 -4.07 -11.29
N GLY A 347 -8.49 -4.19 -9.99
CA GLY A 347 -8.35 -5.43 -9.24
C GLY A 347 -9.27 -6.54 -9.76
N PHE A 348 -10.53 -6.20 -10.04
CA PHE A 348 -11.48 -7.08 -10.71
C PHE A 348 -10.90 -7.65 -12.00
N VAL A 349 -10.35 -6.78 -12.87
CA VAL A 349 -9.83 -7.22 -14.16
C VAL A 349 -8.58 -8.09 -13.99
N PHE A 350 -7.61 -7.61 -13.22
CA PHE A 350 -6.30 -8.25 -13.12
C PHE A 350 -6.36 -9.65 -12.51
N MET A 351 -6.99 -9.82 -11.34
CA MET A 351 -7.01 -11.12 -10.67
C MET A 351 -7.88 -12.13 -11.42
N THR A 352 -8.97 -11.69 -12.04
CA THR A 352 -9.75 -12.57 -12.91
C THR A 352 -8.91 -13.04 -14.10
N SER A 353 -8.15 -12.16 -14.76
CA SER A 353 -7.23 -12.57 -15.82
C SER A 353 -6.12 -13.50 -15.34
N VAL A 354 -5.54 -13.26 -14.16
CA VAL A 354 -4.49 -14.12 -13.57
C VAL A 354 -4.98 -15.54 -13.30
N VAL A 355 -6.27 -15.75 -13.02
CA VAL A 355 -6.87 -17.07 -12.82
C VAL A 355 -7.36 -17.69 -14.13
N VAL A 356 -8.13 -16.95 -14.93
CA VAL A 356 -8.79 -17.45 -16.14
C VAL A 356 -7.80 -17.81 -17.25
N LEU A 357 -6.69 -17.07 -17.39
CA LEU A 357 -5.70 -17.31 -18.45
C LEU A 357 -4.94 -18.64 -18.30
N PRO A 358 -4.35 -18.99 -17.15
CA PRO A 358 -3.73 -20.29 -16.97
C PRO A 358 -4.75 -21.43 -16.95
N GLU A 359 -5.97 -21.21 -16.46
CA GLU A 359 -7.04 -22.21 -16.56
C GLU A 359 -7.40 -22.48 -18.04
N ARG A 360 -7.49 -21.44 -18.89
CA ARG A 360 -7.70 -21.61 -20.34
C ARG A 360 -6.60 -22.45 -20.98
N SER A 361 -5.33 -22.16 -20.69
CA SER A 361 -4.23 -22.90 -21.29
C SER A 361 -4.19 -24.37 -20.87
N GLN A 362 -4.71 -24.71 -19.68
CA GLN A 362 -4.83 -26.10 -19.26
C GLN A 362 -6.07 -26.79 -19.85
N VAL A 363 -7.24 -26.13 -19.82
CA VAL A 363 -8.52 -26.73 -20.23
C VAL A 363 -8.67 -26.78 -21.74
N VAL A 364 -8.31 -25.68 -22.43
CA VAL A 364 -8.49 -25.50 -23.87
C VAL A 364 -7.26 -25.93 -24.65
N ASP A 365 -6.09 -25.43 -24.27
CA ASP A 365 -4.84 -25.72 -25.01
C ASP A 365 -4.22 -27.06 -24.57
N GLY A 366 -4.75 -27.71 -23.54
CA GLY A 366 -4.30 -29.01 -23.05
C GLY A 366 -2.88 -29.00 -22.45
N ARG A 367 -2.35 -27.83 -22.09
CA ARG A 367 -0.98 -27.68 -21.58
C ARG A 367 -0.88 -28.12 -20.12
N ASP A 368 0.27 -28.66 -19.75
CA ASP A 368 0.56 -29.01 -18.35
C ASP A 368 0.64 -27.77 -17.45
N VAL A 369 0.48 -27.98 -16.14
CA VAL A 369 0.45 -26.92 -15.10
C VAL A 369 1.66 -25.99 -15.20
N LEU A 370 2.85 -26.54 -15.44
CA LEU A 370 4.08 -25.77 -15.60
C LEU A 370 3.99 -24.83 -16.81
N MET A 371 3.54 -25.34 -17.95
CA MET A 371 3.43 -24.57 -19.19
C MET A 371 2.33 -23.51 -19.09
N ALA A 372 1.23 -23.79 -18.40
CA ALA A 372 0.20 -22.78 -18.13
C ALA A 372 0.71 -21.63 -17.23
N GLY A 373 1.58 -21.93 -16.26
CA GLY A 373 2.30 -20.92 -15.50
C GLY A 373 3.28 -20.10 -16.37
N VAL A 374 4.02 -20.77 -17.25
CA VAL A 374 4.90 -20.11 -18.24
C VAL A 374 4.09 -19.22 -19.18
N ASP A 375 2.89 -19.62 -19.57
CA ASP A 375 2.01 -18.86 -20.46
C ASP A 375 1.46 -17.58 -19.83
N LEU A 376 1.55 -17.46 -18.50
CA LEU A 376 1.21 -16.25 -17.79
C LEU A 376 2.38 -15.24 -17.75
N LEU A 377 3.62 -15.67 -18.00
CA LEU A 377 4.82 -14.83 -17.94
C LEU A 377 4.72 -13.56 -18.80
N PRO A 378 4.20 -13.58 -20.04
CA PRO A 378 4.13 -12.37 -20.85
C PRO A 378 3.25 -11.28 -20.23
N LEU A 379 2.16 -11.67 -19.57
CA LEU A 379 1.31 -10.75 -18.79
C LEU A 379 2.12 -10.14 -17.64
N LEU A 380 2.73 -10.99 -16.82
CA LEU A 380 3.38 -10.55 -15.58
C LEU A 380 4.66 -9.73 -15.87
N ALA A 381 5.46 -10.15 -16.85
CA ALA A 381 6.62 -9.40 -17.32
C ALA A 381 6.20 -8.03 -17.85
N ALA A 382 5.11 -7.97 -18.60
CA ALA A 382 4.53 -6.71 -19.07
C ALA A 382 4.04 -5.82 -17.92
N VAL A 383 3.48 -6.37 -16.84
CA VAL A 383 3.16 -5.60 -15.61
C VAL A 383 4.40 -4.95 -15.03
N ALA A 384 5.50 -5.69 -14.92
CA ALA A 384 6.77 -5.15 -14.43
C ALA A 384 7.27 -4.03 -15.34
N VAL A 385 7.36 -4.29 -16.65
CA VAL A 385 7.81 -3.29 -17.64
C VAL A 385 6.92 -2.05 -17.62
N GLY A 386 5.59 -2.21 -17.58
CA GLY A 386 4.63 -1.09 -17.53
C GLY A 386 4.79 -0.25 -16.26
N THR A 387 5.02 -0.92 -15.12
CA THR A 387 5.28 -0.24 -13.84
C THR A 387 6.55 0.60 -13.90
N PHE A 388 7.63 0.07 -14.49
CA PHE A 388 8.87 0.81 -14.71
C PHE A 388 8.71 1.96 -15.70
N ALA A 389 8.00 1.73 -16.80
CA ALA A 389 7.79 2.72 -17.86
C ALA A 389 6.90 3.89 -17.40
N SER A 390 5.97 3.65 -16.48
CA SER A 390 5.12 4.70 -15.89
C SER A 390 5.90 5.72 -15.07
N VAL A 391 6.98 5.31 -14.39
CA VAL A 391 7.74 6.17 -13.47
C VAL A 391 8.37 7.40 -14.15
N PRO A 392 9.17 7.29 -15.23
CA PRO A 392 9.73 8.46 -15.91
C PRO A 392 8.64 9.32 -16.57
N PHE A 393 7.52 8.71 -16.98
CA PHE A 393 6.40 9.40 -17.62
C PHE A 393 5.60 10.28 -16.63
N THR A 394 5.43 9.82 -15.40
CA THR A 394 4.65 10.49 -14.35
C THR A 394 5.46 11.56 -13.60
N ARG A 395 6.74 11.30 -13.32
CA ARG A 395 7.62 12.10 -12.45
C ARG A 395 7.72 13.60 -12.78
N PRO A 396 7.99 14.04 -14.02
CA PRO A 396 8.39 15.44 -14.26
C PRO A 396 7.26 16.46 -14.16
N LYS A 397 6.00 16.06 -14.36
CA LYS A 397 4.84 16.98 -14.41
C LYS A 397 3.63 16.47 -13.62
N ASN A 398 3.82 15.52 -12.70
CA ASN A 398 2.75 14.75 -12.05
C ASN A 398 1.66 14.32 -13.05
N ARG A 399 2.05 13.57 -14.09
CA ARG A 399 1.12 13.06 -15.12
C ARG A 399 0.43 11.76 -14.71
N THR A 400 0.12 11.61 -13.42
CA THR A 400 -0.46 10.38 -12.85
C THR A 400 -1.82 10.05 -13.44
N THR A 401 -2.69 11.04 -13.66
CA THR A 401 -3.97 10.86 -14.37
C THR A 401 -3.75 10.30 -15.77
N LEU A 402 -2.82 10.87 -16.53
CA LEU A 402 -2.56 10.44 -17.91
C LEU A 402 -2.01 9.01 -17.95
N SER A 403 -1.07 8.70 -17.04
CA SER A 403 -0.51 7.35 -16.91
C SER A 403 -1.59 6.31 -16.52
N LEU A 404 -2.45 6.65 -15.56
CA LEU A 404 -3.58 5.80 -15.16
C LEU A 404 -4.57 5.60 -16.31
N THR A 405 -4.85 6.65 -17.07
CA THR A 405 -5.76 6.63 -18.22
C THR A 405 -5.20 5.75 -19.33
N ILE A 406 -3.93 5.93 -19.70
CA ILE A 406 -3.22 5.07 -20.67
C ILE A 406 -3.24 3.61 -20.21
N GLY A 407 -2.96 3.38 -18.93
CA GLY A 407 -2.99 2.04 -18.35
C GLY A 407 -4.36 1.37 -18.49
N ALA A 408 -5.43 2.07 -18.14
CA ALA A 408 -6.79 1.58 -18.24
C ALA A 408 -7.23 1.37 -19.71
N SER A 409 -6.80 2.23 -20.63
CA SER A 409 -7.03 2.05 -22.07
C SER A 409 -6.33 0.80 -22.61
N LEU A 410 -5.08 0.57 -22.22
CA LEU A 410 -4.34 -0.63 -22.61
C LEU A 410 -5.00 -1.89 -22.04
N MET A 411 -5.46 -1.87 -20.79
CA MET A 411 -6.22 -3.01 -20.22
C MET A 411 -7.50 -3.28 -21.01
N THR A 412 -8.25 -2.22 -21.34
CA THR A 412 -9.48 -2.33 -22.15
C THR A 412 -9.18 -2.94 -23.52
N ALA A 413 -8.14 -2.44 -24.20
CA ALA A 413 -7.69 -2.97 -25.47
C ALA A 413 -7.28 -4.45 -25.36
N GLY A 414 -6.47 -4.81 -24.36
CA GLY A 414 -6.04 -6.18 -24.11
C GLY A 414 -7.21 -7.15 -23.91
N CYS A 415 -8.18 -6.80 -23.05
CA CYS A 415 -9.38 -7.61 -22.84
C CYS A 415 -10.25 -7.69 -24.10
N SER A 416 -10.48 -6.58 -24.80
CA SER A 416 -11.27 -6.55 -26.04
C SER A 416 -10.65 -7.34 -27.18
N LEU A 417 -9.32 -7.38 -27.28
CA LEU A 417 -8.64 -8.16 -28.30
C LEU A 417 -8.74 -9.66 -27.99
N MET A 418 -8.74 -10.04 -26.70
CA MET A 418 -8.92 -11.43 -26.29
C MET A 418 -10.31 -12.00 -26.64
N THR A 419 -11.34 -11.18 -26.82
CA THR A 419 -12.66 -11.67 -27.28
C THR A 419 -12.63 -12.10 -28.75
N ALA A 420 -11.67 -11.60 -29.55
CA ALA A 420 -11.55 -11.95 -30.97
C ALA A 420 -10.86 -13.32 -31.20
N VAL A 421 -10.25 -13.90 -30.16
CA VAL A 421 -9.43 -15.13 -30.26
C VAL A 421 -10.23 -16.34 -30.73
N GLU A 422 -11.52 -16.43 -30.37
CA GLU A 422 -12.40 -17.54 -30.76
C GLU A 422 -12.58 -17.67 -32.29
N ASN A 423 -12.48 -16.56 -33.02
CA ASN A 423 -12.68 -16.52 -34.46
C ASN A 423 -11.38 -16.68 -35.27
N MET A 424 -10.24 -16.90 -34.61
CA MET A 424 -8.93 -17.01 -35.25
C MET A 424 -8.57 -18.48 -35.51
N GLU A 425 -7.80 -18.74 -36.58
CA GLU A 425 -7.16 -20.06 -36.74
C GLU A 425 -6.25 -20.37 -35.55
N GLU A 426 -6.22 -21.64 -35.14
CA GLU A 426 -5.56 -22.11 -33.90
C GLU A 426 -4.09 -21.67 -33.79
N SER A 427 -3.33 -21.73 -34.88
CA SER A 427 -1.92 -21.31 -34.94
C SER A 427 -1.75 -19.78 -34.76
N GLN A 428 -2.67 -18.99 -35.29
CA GLN A 428 -2.67 -17.53 -35.14
C GLN A 428 -3.17 -17.10 -33.75
N ALA A 429 -4.14 -17.82 -33.22
CA ALA A 429 -4.75 -17.57 -31.91
C ALA A 429 -3.71 -17.62 -30.78
N ILE A 430 -2.83 -18.62 -30.77
CA ILE A 430 -1.80 -18.77 -29.72
C ILE A 430 -0.86 -17.56 -29.69
N ASN A 431 -0.34 -17.14 -30.83
CA ASN A 431 0.58 -16.00 -30.93
C ASN A 431 -0.12 -14.68 -30.58
N ALA A 432 -1.37 -14.50 -31.03
CA ALA A 432 -2.18 -13.32 -30.72
C ALA A 432 -2.45 -13.20 -29.21
N VAL A 433 -2.78 -14.31 -28.54
CA VAL A 433 -3.03 -14.34 -27.09
C VAL A 433 -1.82 -13.85 -26.30
N TYR A 434 -0.60 -14.23 -26.67
CA TYR A 434 0.61 -13.71 -26.02
C TYR A 434 0.76 -12.19 -26.20
N GLY A 435 0.50 -11.67 -27.40
CA GLY A 435 0.51 -10.23 -27.65
C GLY A 435 -0.54 -9.49 -26.82
N PHE A 436 -1.75 -10.04 -26.71
CA PHE A 436 -2.84 -9.44 -25.93
C PHE A 436 -2.55 -9.47 -24.43
N LYS A 437 -1.92 -10.54 -23.93
CA LYS A 437 -1.42 -10.63 -22.54
C LYS A 437 -0.42 -9.51 -22.24
N VAL A 438 0.49 -9.21 -23.18
CA VAL A 438 1.46 -8.11 -23.00
C VAL A 438 0.75 -6.76 -22.92
N ILE A 439 -0.23 -6.50 -23.79
CA ILE A 439 -1.01 -5.24 -23.78
C ILE A 439 -1.75 -5.08 -22.44
N LEU A 440 -2.44 -6.13 -22.00
CA LEU A 440 -3.15 -6.16 -20.73
C LEU A 440 -2.20 -5.91 -19.54
N GLY A 441 -1.05 -6.56 -19.53
CA GLY A 441 -0.05 -6.46 -18.46
C GLY A 441 0.58 -5.08 -18.38
N LEU A 442 0.99 -4.52 -19.52
CA LEU A 442 1.51 -3.15 -19.61
C LEU A 442 0.49 -2.17 -19.03
N GLY A 443 -0.79 -2.33 -19.40
CA GLY A 443 -1.87 -1.51 -18.89
C GLY A 443 -2.00 -1.56 -17.37
N PHE A 444 -2.02 -2.76 -16.80
CA PHE A 444 -2.10 -2.93 -15.35
C PHE A 444 -0.86 -2.36 -14.62
N GLY A 445 0.35 -2.51 -15.19
CA GLY A 445 1.57 -1.94 -14.62
C GLY A 445 1.53 -0.39 -14.53
N PHE A 446 1.04 0.27 -15.57
CA PHE A 446 0.83 1.72 -15.57
C PHE A 446 -0.16 2.15 -14.48
N CYS A 447 -1.26 1.42 -14.35
CA CYS A 447 -2.27 1.64 -13.32
C CYS A 447 -1.73 1.42 -11.90
N LEU A 448 -1.00 0.32 -11.67
CA LEU A 448 -0.43 -0.03 -10.36
C LEU A 448 0.55 1.04 -9.87
N SER A 449 1.44 1.50 -10.74
CA SER A 449 2.37 2.60 -10.48
C SER A 449 1.62 3.90 -10.14
N SER A 450 0.65 4.28 -10.98
CA SER A 450 -0.05 5.57 -10.86
C SER A 450 -0.92 5.64 -9.60
N THR A 451 -1.65 4.57 -9.28
CA THR A 451 -2.51 4.50 -8.07
C THR A 451 -1.68 4.59 -6.79
N THR A 452 -0.51 3.95 -6.76
CA THR A 452 0.43 4.03 -5.63
C THR A 452 0.97 5.46 -5.46
N VAL A 453 1.33 6.14 -6.56
CA VAL A 453 1.79 7.53 -6.49
C VAL A 453 0.67 8.47 -6.03
N ILE A 454 -0.56 8.31 -6.54
CA ILE A 454 -1.71 9.13 -6.11
C ILE A 454 -1.96 8.95 -4.61
N ALA A 455 -1.95 7.71 -4.11
CA ALA A 455 -2.12 7.42 -2.69
C ALA A 455 -1.06 8.11 -1.81
N ASN A 456 0.21 8.03 -2.22
CA ASN A 456 1.32 8.66 -1.49
C ASN A 456 1.29 10.18 -1.53
N VAL A 457 0.86 10.77 -2.65
CA VAL A 457 0.82 12.23 -2.81
C VAL A 457 -0.35 12.85 -2.06
N ILE A 458 -1.50 12.17 -1.98
CA ILE A 458 -2.70 12.68 -1.30
C ILE A 458 -2.70 12.34 0.20
N GLY A 459 -2.40 11.09 0.57
CA GLY A 459 -2.35 10.64 1.96
C GLY A 459 -1.07 11.09 2.66
N ARG A 460 -0.73 12.37 2.70
CA ARG A 460 0.52 12.85 3.30
C ARG A 460 0.57 12.62 4.82
N GLY A 461 1.76 12.41 5.37
CA GLY A 461 1.97 12.34 6.82
C GLY A 461 1.39 11.06 7.45
N ALA A 462 0.52 11.22 8.44
CA ALA A 462 -0.09 10.12 9.18
C ALA A 462 -1.06 9.27 8.33
N ASP A 463 -1.67 9.86 7.31
CA ASP A 463 -2.71 9.20 6.50
C ASP A 463 -2.16 8.29 5.39
N MET A 464 -0.85 8.25 5.18
CA MET A 464 -0.23 7.54 4.03
C MET A 464 -0.46 6.04 4.08
N ALA A 465 -0.38 5.48 5.29
CA ALA A 465 -0.63 4.07 5.54
C ALA A 465 -2.09 3.71 5.21
N VAL A 466 -3.01 4.54 5.71
CA VAL A 466 -4.45 4.38 5.50
C VAL A 466 -4.78 4.51 4.02
N ALA A 467 -4.18 5.50 3.33
CA ALA A 467 -4.41 5.72 1.91
C ALA A 467 -3.97 4.53 1.04
N ASN A 468 -2.78 3.96 1.31
CA ASN A 468 -2.30 2.78 0.59
C ASN A 468 -3.05 1.51 0.98
N GLY A 469 -3.42 1.38 2.27
CA GLY A 469 -4.25 0.30 2.78
C GLY A 469 -5.61 0.25 2.07
N ALA A 470 -6.31 1.37 2.00
CA ALA A 470 -7.60 1.47 1.31
C ALA A 470 -7.49 1.16 -0.20
N ILE A 471 -6.42 1.63 -0.87
CA ILE A 471 -6.15 1.29 -2.28
C ILE A 471 -5.93 -0.21 -2.46
N ALA A 472 -5.20 -0.86 -1.57
CA ALA A 472 -4.99 -2.30 -1.61
C ALA A 472 -6.29 -3.08 -1.33
N GLN A 473 -7.06 -2.65 -0.34
CA GLN A 473 -8.35 -3.24 -0.01
C GLN A 473 -9.33 -3.15 -1.18
N ALA A 474 -9.43 -1.97 -1.81
CA ALA A 474 -10.26 -1.78 -3.00
C ALA A 474 -9.87 -2.77 -4.10
N ARG A 475 -8.57 -2.93 -4.37
CA ARG A 475 -8.05 -3.90 -5.34
C ARG A 475 -8.47 -5.34 -5.03
N VAL A 476 -8.31 -5.75 -3.77
CA VAL A 476 -8.62 -7.12 -3.33
C VAL A 476 -10.13 -7.39 -3.35
N LEU A 477 -10.95 -6.42 -2.92
CA LEU A 477 -12.41 -6.54 -2.98
C LEU A 477 -12.88 -6.69 -4.43
N GLY A 478 -12.35 -5.87 -5.34
CA GLY A 478 -12.64 -6.01 -6.77
C GLY A 478 -12.21 -7.37 -7.32
N SER A 479 -11.04 -7.86 -6.90
CA SER A 479 -10.52 -9.17 -7.28
C SER A 479 -11.46 -10.32 -6.88
N ALA A 480 -11.95 -10.31 -5.64
CA ALA A 480 -12.87 -11.32 -5.13
C ALA A 480 -14.20 -11.34 -5.91
N ILE A 481 -14.74 -10.16 -6.21
CA ILE A 481 -15.97 -10.03 -7.01
C ILE A 481 -15.73 -10.52 -8.46
N GLY A 482 -14.58 -10.20 -9.04
CA GLY A 482 -14.21 -10.66 -10.39
C GLY A 482 -14.13 -12.19 -10.50
N LEU A 483 -13.54 -12.85 -9.51
CA LEU A 483 -13.49 -14.31 -9.46
C LEU A 483 -14.88 -14.94 -9.34
N GLY A 484 -15.77 -14.37 -8.52
CA GLY A 484 -17.14 -14.84 -8.45
C GLY A 484 -17.90 -14.64 -9.76
N MET A 485 -17.68 -13.53 -10.46
CA MET A 485 -18.25 -13.29 -11.79
C MET A 485 -17.78 -14.30 -12.83
N TRP A 486 -16.50 -14.72 -12.79
CA TRP A 486 -16.00 -15.82 -13.62
C TRP A 486 -16.79 -17.11 -13.38
N THR A 487 -16.95 -17.51 -12.11
CA THR A 487 -17.73 -18.71 -11.75
C THR A 487 -19.18 -18.61 -12.21
N ILE A 488 -19.83 -17.44 -12.05
CA ILE A 488 -21.21 -17.21 -12.50
C ILE A 488 -21.36 -17.40 -14.02
N ILE A 489 -20.47 -16.78 -14.80
CA ILE A 489 -20.52 -16.83 -16.28
C ILE A 489 -20.29 -18.26 -16.76
N PHE A 490 -19.27 -18.93 -16.22
CA PHE A 490 -18.99 -20.32 -16.55
C PHE A 490 -20.19 -21.23 -16.23
N ASN A 491 -20.79 -21.09 -15.05
CA ASN A 491 -21.93 -21.89 -14.64
C ASN A 491 -23.19 -21.64 -15.45
N ARG A 492 -23.38 -20.41 -15.95
CA ARG A 492 -24.45 -20.09 -16.87
C ARG A 492 -24.33 -20.90 -18.17
N HIS A 493 -23.13 -20.95 -18.76
CA HIS A 493 -22.87 -21.73 -19.98
C HIS A 493 -22.96 -23.24 -19.74
N ALA A 494 -22.39 -23.72 -18.63
CA ALA A 494 -22.46 -25.12 -18.24
C ALA A 494 -23.91 -25.60 -18.08
N ARG A 495 -24.80 -24.77 -17.52
CA ARG A 495 -26.22 -25.10 -17.35
C ARG A 495 -27.00 -25.06 -18.67
N SER A 496 -26.65 -24.16 -19.58
CA SER A 496 -27.32 -24.06 -20.87
C SER A 496 -27.00 -25.20 -21.82
N ASN A 497 -25.91 -25.95 -21.60
CA ASN A 497 -25.56 -27.09 -22.44
C ASN A 497 -26.32 -28.36 -22.00
N SER A 498 -27.34 -28.73 -22.77
CA SER A 498 -28.17 -29.91 -22.52
C SER A 498 -27.38 -31.23 -22.58
N LEU A 499 -26.25 -31.29 -23.30
CA LEU A 499 -25.43 -32.50 -23.44
C LEU A 499 -24.65 -32.87 -22.17
N LEU A 500 -24.52 -31.94 -21.22
CA LEU A 500 -23.85 -32.18 -19.94
C LEU A 500 -24.81 -32.40 -18.78
N VAL A 501 -25.99 -31.79 -18.82
CA VAL A 501 -26.92 -31.72 -17.68
C VAL A 501 -28.13 -32.64 -17.84
N ASP A 502 -28.57 -32.92 -19.07
CA ASP A 502 -29.79 -33.69 -19.28
C ASP A 502 -29.53 -35.20 -19.32
N GLN A 503 -29.62 -35.84 -18.15
CA GLN A 503 -29.48 -37.30 -18.03
C GLN A 503 -30.53 -38.09 -18.81
N ARG A 504 -31.68 -37.49 -19.16
CA ARG A 504 -32.70 -38.16 -19.99
C ARG A 504 -32.29 -38.26 -21.46
N ASN A 505 -31.37 -37.40 -21.91
CA ASN A 505 -30.86 -37.35 -23.28
C ASN A 505 -29.42 -37.89 -23.40
N GLY A 506 -28.93 -38.64 -22.41
CA GLY A 506 -27.58 -39.23 -22.44
C GLY A 506 -26.47 -38.29 -21.96
N GLY A 507 -26.76 -37.44 -20.97
CA GLY A 507 -25.79 -36.51 -20.38
C GLY A 507 -24.44 -37.17 -20.03
N LEU A 508 -23.35 -36.54 -20.46
CA LEU A 508 -21.99 -37.06 -20.38
C LEU A 508 -21.36 -37.03 -18.98
N LEU A 509 -21.99 -36.35 -18.02
CA LEU A 509 -21.49 -36.18 -16.65
C LEU A 509 -22.46 -36.74 -15.61
N THR A 510 -21.90 -37.34 -14.57
CA THR A 510 -22.64 -37.70 -13.36
C THR A 510 -23.05 -36.45 -12.58
N PRO A 511 -24.10 -36.50 -11.74
CA PRO A 511 -24.53 -35.34 -10.96
C PRO A 511 -23.43 -34.81 -10.03
N GLN A 512 -22.56 -35.70 -9.54
CA GLN A 512 -21.38 -35.32 -8.75
C GLN A 512 -20.34 -34.55 -9.58
N GLN A 513 -20.08 -34.98 -10.82
CA GLN A 513 -19.16 -34.26 -11.71
C GLN A 513 -19.71 -32.89 -12.14
N VAL A 514 -21.03 -32.79 -12.34
CA VAL A 514 -21.71 -31.50 -12.62
C VAL A 514 -21.57 -30.56 -11.41
N ASP A 515 -21.80 -31.07 -10.20
CA ASP A 515 -21.64 -30.28 -8.97
C ASP A 515 -20.19 -29.84 -8.75
N MET A 516 -19.21 -30.73 -8.97
CA MET A 516 -17.79 -30.37 -8.93
C MET A 516 -17.45 -29.27 -9.95
N LEU A 517 -17.96 -29.39 -11.17
CA LEU A 517 -17.74 -28.41 -12.24
C LEU A 517 -18.36 -27.05 -11.91
N HIS A 518 -19.53 -27.05 -11.25
CA HIS A 518 -20.18 -25.83 -10.80
C HIS A 518 -19.42 -25.09 -9.70
N ARG A 519 -18.76 -25.83 -8.81
CA ARG A 519 -18.01 -25.23 -7.70
C ARG A 519 -16.75 -24.53 -8.14
N ALA A 520 -16.03 -25.11 -9.09
CA ALA A 520 -14.84 -24.48 -9.67
C ALA A 520 -14.68 -24.88 -11.14
N PRO A 521 -14.62 -23.90 -12.07
CA PRO A 521 -14.38 -24.16 -13.49
C PRO A 521 -13.12 -24.99 -13.76
N SER A 522 -12.08 -24.84 -12.92
CA SER A 522 -10.84 -25.62 -12.99
C SER A 522 -11.02 -27.12 -12.76
N ASN A 523 -12.13 -27.57 -12.16
CA ASN A 523 -12.44 -29.00 -12.01
C ASN A 523 -12.70 -29.69 -13.36
N ALA A 524 -12.90 -28.92 -14.44
CA ALA A 524 -12.86 -29.41 -15.82
C ALA A 524 -11.62 -30.27 -16.12
N LEU A 525 -10.48 -29.97 -15.48
CA LEU A 525 -9.20 -30.66 -15.68
C LEU A 525 -9.17 -32.10 -15.13
N LEU A 526 -10.16 -32.47 -14.32
CA LEU A 526 -10.28 -33.83 -13.76
C LEU A 526 -11.10 -34.76 -14.67
N LEU A 527 -11.77 -34.22 -15.69
CA LEU A 527 -12.63 -34.97 -16.58
C LEU A 527 -11.81 -35.65 -17.69
N GLN A 528 -12.21 -36.87 -18.07
CA GLN A 528 -11.57 -37.66 -19.13
C GLN A 528 -12.57 -38.03 -20.23
N GLY A 529 -12.05 -38.33 -21.42
CA GLY A 529 -12.86 -38.83 -22.55
C GLY A 529 -13.75 -37.77 -23.22
N PRO A 530 -14.89 -38.15 -23.81
CA PRO A 530 -15.74 -37.26 -24.61
C PRO A 530 -16.32 -36.08 -23.82
N SER A 531 -16.50 -36.22 -22.50
CA SER A 531 -16.95 -35.13 -21.62
C SER A 531 -15.96 -33.95 -21.56
N ARG A 532 -14.66 -34.20 -21.85
CA ARG A 532 -13.63 -33.15 -21.87
C ARG A 532 -13.82 -32.19 -23.05
N GLU A 533 -14.26 -32.69 -24.21
CA GLU A 533 -14.43 -31.87 -25.40
C GLU A 533 -15.63 -30.92 -25.28
N GLU A 534 -16.74 -31.40 -24.74
CA GLU A 534 -17.92 -30.56 -24.43
C GLU A 534 -17.58 -29.47 -23.41
N VAL A 535 -16.84 -29.82 -22.35
CA VAL A 535 -16.41 -28.86 -21.35
C VAL A 535 -15.41 -27.85 -21.93
N ARG A 536 -14.56 -28.26 -22.88
CA ARG A 536 -13.66 -27.36 -23.63
C ARG A 536 -14.43 -26.30 -24.41
N GLN A 537 -15.53 -26.67 -25.06
CA GLN A 537 -16.37 -25.73 -25.80
C GLN A 537 -17.08 -24.73 -24.87
N ILE A 538 -17.65 -25.20 -23.76
CA ILE A 538 -18.21 -24.31 -22.73
C ILE A 538 -17.17 -23.35 -22.18
N TYR A 539 -15.98 -23.87 -21.88
CA TYR A 539 -14.91 -23.04 -21.35
C TYR A 539 -14.53 -21.96 -22.36
N THR A 540 -14.47 -22.29 -23.65
CA THR A 540 -14.15 -21.34 -24.73
C THR A 540 -15.21 -20.24 -24.83
N ALA A 541 -16.49 -20.58 -24.86
CA ALA A 541 -17.58 -19.60 -24.91
C ALA A 541 -17.63 -18.72 -23.64
N SER A 542 -17.47 -19.35 -22.47
CA SER A 542 -17.40 -18.65 -21.18
C SER A 542 -16.22 -17.69 -21.12
N PHE A 543 -15.09 -18.06 -21.71
CA PHE A 543 -13.88 -17.24 -21.78
C PHE A 543 -14.11 -15.96 -22.60
N THR A 544 -14.78 -16.07 -23.76
CA THR A 544 -15.10 -14.90 -24.59
C THR A 544 -16.01 -13.94 -23.82
N ASP A 545 -17.04 -14.46 -23.14
CA ASP A 545 -17.96 -13.66 -22.34
C ASP A 545 -17.28 -12.96 -21.15
N ILE A 546 -16.43 -13.67 -20.39
CA ILE A 546 -15.71 -13.03 -19.27
C ILE A 546 -14.74 -11.98 -19.79
N MET A 547 -14.04 -12.20 -20.92
CA MET A 547 -13.15 -11.20 -21.50
C MET A 547 -13.90 -9.94 -21.94
N LEU A 548 -15.12 -10.08 -22.45
CA LEU A 548 -16.01 -8.95 -22.74
C LEU A 548 -16.39 -8.19 -21.47
N VAL A 549 -16.77 -8.90 -20.40
CA VAL A 549 -17.07 -8.28 -19.10
C VAL A 549 -15.85 -7.54 -18.55
N LEU A 550 -14.65 -8.13 -18.64
CA LEU A 550 -13.40 -7.49 -18.24
C LEU A 550 -13.10 -6.23 -19.07
N ALA A 551 -13.42 -6.24 -20.37
CA ALA A 551 -13.30 -5.05 -21.23
C ALA A 551 -14.28 -3.93 -20.82
N ILE A 552 -15.51 -4.26 -20.45
CA ILE A 552 -16.50 -3.30 -19.93
C ILE A 552 -16.03 -2.72 -18.58
N VAL A 553 -15.58 -3.57 -17.67
CA VAL A 553 -15.11 -3.15 -16.34
C VAL A 553 -13.86 -2.27 -16.45
N SER A 554 -12.90 -2.61 -17.32
CA SER A 554 -11.72 -1.78 -17.58
C SER A 554 -12.06 -0.46 -18.27
N SER A 555 -13.10 -0.41 -19.11
CA SER A 555 -13.65 0.85 -19.64
C SER A 555 -14.22 1.74 -18.52
N GLY A 556 -14.88 1.13 -17.53
CA GLY A 556 -15.28 1.81 -16.29
C GLY A 556 -14.08 2.35 -15.52
N ALA A 557 -13.00 1.57 -15.41
CA ALA A 557 -11.75 2.01 -14.78
C ALA A 557 -11.12 3.20 -15.54
N PHE A 558 -11.21 3.21 -16.87
CA PHE A 558 -10.79 4.34 -17.70
C PHE A 558 -11.63 5.60 -17.42
N ALA A 559 -12.95 5.48 -17.31
CA ALA A 559 -13.81 6.60 -16.95
C ALA A 559 -13.43 7.16 -15.56
N MET A 560 -13.22 6.28 -14.57
CA MET A 560 -12.76 6.69 -13.24
C MET A 560 -11.36 7.31 -13.27
N ALA A 561 -10.46 6.82 -14.14
CA ALA A 561 -9.13 7.40 -14.34
C ALA A 561 -9.23 8.86 -14.84
N LEU A 562 -10.13 9.16 -15.78
CA LEU A 562 -10.38 10.53 -16.23
C LEU A 562 -10.90 11.42 -15.09
N CYS A 563 -11.71 10.88 -14.18
CA CYS A 563 -12.15 11.60 -12.99
C CYS A 563 -10.99 11.95 -12.03
N THR A 564 -9.79 11.38 -12.18
CA THR A 564 -8.62 11.81 -11.40
C THR A 564 -7.97 13.10 -11.91
N TYR A 565 -8.40 13.63 -13.07
CA TYR A 565 -7.80 14.80 -13.70
C TYR A 565 -7.78 16.03 -12.78
N GLN A 566 -6.61 16.66 -12.68
CA GLN A 566 -6.36 17.91 -11.95
C GLN A 566 -5.62 18.89 -12.86
N THR A 567 -6.04 20.16 -12.87
CA THR A 567 -5.40 21.23 -13.65
C THR A 567 -4.03 21.63 -13.08
N ASN A 568 -3.90 21.64 -11.75
CA ASN A 568 -2.65 21.91 -11.03
C ASN A 568 -2.32 20.75 -10.08
N PRO A 569 -1.74 19.65 -10.58
CA PRO A 569 -1.46 18.50 -9.75
C PRO A 569 -0.30 18.82 -8.77
N PRO A 570 -0.40 18.39 -7.49
CA PRO A 570 0.66 18.60 -6.52
C PRO A 570 1.97 17.95 -6.99
N PRO A 571 3.14 18.56 -6.81
CA PRO A 571 4.37 18.00 -7.33
C PRO A 571 4.70 16.64 -6.66
N VAL A 572 5.13 15.67 -7.48
CA VAL A 572 5.57 14.34 -7.00
C VAL A 572 6.85 14.44 -6.17
N ASN A 573 7.70 15.41 -6.49
CA ASN A 573 8.86 15.78 -5.68
C ASN A 573 8.47 16.94 -4.77
N LEU A 574 8.57 16.76 -3.46
CA LEU A 574 8.57 17.89 -2.55
C LEU A 574 9.80 18.76 -2.87
N PRO A 575 9.67 20.10 -2.92
CA PRO A 575 10.83 20.94 -2.72
C PRO A 575 11.46 20.49 -1.40
N SER A 576 12.74 20.12 -1.41
CA SER A 576 13.51 20.22 -0.18
C SER A 576 13.25 21.63 0.33
N LEU A 577 12.80 21.79 1.58
CA LEU A 577 12.95 23.08 2.26
C LEU A 577 14.36 23.56 1.93
N PRO A 578 14.53 24.80 1.42
CA PRO A 578 15.85 25.27 1.05
C PRO A 578 16.73 25.01 2.25
N THR A 579 17.73 24.13 2.09
CA THR A 579 18.78 24.00 3.09
C THR A 579 19.36 25.39 3.17
N THR A 580 18.94 26.17 4.17
CA THR A 580 19.65 27.38 4.50
C THR A 580 21.05 26.88 4.81
N SER A 581 21.98 27.07 3.87
CA SER A 581 23.39 27.05 4.17
C SER A 581 23.54 27.79 5.49
N PRO A 582 24.27 27.26 6.49
CA PRO A 582 24.45 27.99 7.74
C PRO A 582 24.90 29.39 7.35
N ARG A 583 24.03 30.39 7.58
CA ARG A 583 24.36 31.78 7.23
C ARG A 583 25.72 32.02 7.87
N PRO A 584 26.75 32.49 7.13
CA PRO A 584 27.98 32.90 7.79
C PRO A 584 27.55 33.87 8.88
N ARG A 585 27.88 33.57 10.15
CA ARG A 585 27.51 34.39 11.31
C ARG A 585 27.67 35.85 10.89
N ALA A 586 26.54 36.55 10.70
CA ALA A 586 26.58 37.94 10.36
C ALA A 586 27.31 38.62 11.52
N ARG A 587 28.53 39.11 11.26
CA ARG A 587 29.19 40.00 12.20
C ARG A 587 28.26 41.19 12.32
N LEU A 588 27.60 41.32 13.47
CA LEU A 588 26.90 42.53 13.84
C LEU A 588 27.84 43.72 13.56
N PRO A 589 27.43 44.72 12.75
CA PRO A 589 28.22 45.92 12.59
C PRO A 589 28.36 46.59 13.95
N LYS A 590 29.59 46.99 14.30
CA LYS A 590 30.01 47.58 15.58
C LYS A 590 29.41 48.97 15.89
N GLN A 591 28.29 49.34 15.29
CA GLN A 591 27.66 50.65 15.46
C GLN A 591 26.14 50.51 15.57
N MET A 592 25.68 49.95 16.70
CA MET A 592 24.37 50.24 17.28
C MET A 592 24.36 49.66 18.70
N THR A 593 25.17 50.27 19.56
CA THR A 593 24.97 50.20 21.01
C THR A 593 24.55 51.59 21.44
N THR A 594 23.25 51.83 21.47
CA THR A 594 22.71 53.00 22.15
C THR A 594 21.46 52.57 22.90
N ALA A 595 21.61 52.68 24.22
CA ALA A 595 20.67 52.49 25.31
C ALA A 595 19.17 52.32 24.96
N VAL A 596 18.60 51.20 25.38
CA VAL A 596 17.24 51.16 25.92
C VAL A 596 17.35 50.57 27.32
N THR A 597 17.24 51.46 28.30
CA THR A 597 17.14 51.18 29.73
C THR A 597 15.78 50.53 30.00
N ILE A 598 15.75 49.33 30.57
CA ILE A 598 14.55 48.75 31.17
C ILE A 598 14.77 48.84 32.69
N ASP A 599 14.38 49.97 33.26
CA ASP A 599 14.01 50.09 34.67
C ASP A 599 12.50 49.89 34.74
N ASP A 600 12.06 48.73 35.22
CA ASP A 600 10.95 48.59 36.17
C ASP A 600 10.62 47.10 36.31
N TYR A 601 10.82 46.59 37.53
CA TYR A 601 10.14 45.48 38.23
C TYR A 601 11.07 44.94 39.33
N ARG A 602 11.31 45.79 40.34
CA ARG A 602 11.70 45.35 41.70
C ARG A 602 10.50 45.57 42.61
N GLY A 603 9.81 44.50 42.94
CA GLY A 603 8.76 44.51 43.94
C GLY A 603 8.43 43.08 44.35
N THR A 604 8.64 42.77 45.63
CA THR A 604 8.18 41.58 46.36
C THR A 604 8.91 40.25 46.13
N ARG A 605 9.96 40.00 46.94
CA ARG A 605 10.10 38.79 47.78
C ARG A 605 11.41 38.82 48.58
N GLU A 606 11.43 39.67 49.61
CA GLU A 606 12.29 39.49 50.79
C GLU A 606 11.39 39.63 52.02
N SER A 607 10.88 38.49 52.51
CA SER A 607 10.40 38.32 53.88
C SER A 607 10.06 36.85 54.13
N HIS A 608 11.08 36.04 54.37
CA HIS A 608 11.03 35.05 55.46
C HIS A 608 12.45 34.57 55.77
N ASP A 609 13.08 35.37 56.63
CA ASP A 609 14.18 34.99 57.49
C ASP A 609 13.87 33.68 58.25
N ARG A 610 14.93 32.88 58.41
CA ARG A 610 15.31 32.18 59.66
C ARG A 610 14.27 31.25 60.31
N ALA A 611 14.48 29.95 60.08
CA ALA A 611 14.51 28.97 61.17
C ALA A 611 15.08 27.64 60.66
N ARG A 612 16.32 27.32 61.09
CA ARG A 612 16.85 25.99 61.46
C ARG A 612 18.35 25.89 61.16
N GLU A 613 19.14 26.39 62.10
CA GLU A 613 20.45 25.81 62.43
C GLU A 613 20.22 24.52 63.25
N GLY A 614 21.12 23.54 63.12
CA GLY A 614 21.41 22.59 64.21
C GLY A 614 21.64 21.13 63.82
N ASN A 615 22.89 20.68 64.05
CA ASN A 615 23.46 19.31 64.02
C ASN A 615 23.75 18.70 62.64
N GLY A 616 24.95 18.22 62.30
CA GLY A 616 26.19 18.06 63.06
C GLY A 616 27.10 17.01 62.39
N SER A 617 28.42 17.28 62.43
CA SER A 617 29.60 16.38 62.43
C SER A 617 29.93 15.42 61.27
N GLU A 618 31.22 15.55 60.84
CA GLU A 618 32.20 14.51 60.45
C GLU A 618 32.03 13.80 59.09
N SER A 619 33.05 13.48 58.29
CA SER A 619 34.53 13.51 58.34
C SER A 619 34.98 13.24 56.88
N ASP A 620 35.90 14.03 56.32
CA ASP A 620 37.29 13.64 56.01
C ASP A 620 37.47 12.75 54.74
N GLY A 621 38.46 13.07 53.90
CA GLY A 621 38.78 12.24 52.72
C GLY A 621 39.24 12.98 51.46
N ARG A 622 40.41 13.60 51.55
CA ARG A 622 41.26 14.17 50.49
C ARG A 622 41.61 13.22 49.32
N LEU A 623 41.81 13.83 48.13
CA LEU A 623 42.90 13.62 47.13
C LEU A 623 42.96 12.23 46.44
N ASP A 624 43.38 12.02 45.20
CA ASP A 624 44.07 12.82 44.19
C ASP A 624 43.84 12.19 42.80
N SER A 625 44.16 12.98 41.79
CA SER A 625 44.22 12.70 40.35
C SER A 625 45.31 11.70 39.93
N ILE A 626 45.22 11.18 38.68
CA ILE A 626 46.29 11.10 37.65
C ILE A 626 46.23 9.83 36.74
N GLU A 627 46.04 10.14 35.45
CA GLU A 627 46.64 9.62 34.19
C GLU A 627 46.56 8.19 33.62
N LEU A 628 46.42 8.25 32.28
CA LEU A 628 46.61 7.29 31.20
C LEU A 628 47.81 6.33 31.30
N GLY A 629 47.63 5.12 30.77
CA GLY A 629 48.73 4.23 30.34
C GLY A 629 48.25 3.15 29.34
N ARG A 630 48.96 3.03 28.22
CA ARG A 630 48.69 2.18 27.04
C ARG A 630 48.93 0.67 27.28
N MET A 631 48.16 -0.15 26.53
CA MET A 631 48.42 -1.46 25.85
C MET A 631 49.59 -2.38 26.30
N PRO A 632 49.40 -3.72 26.20
CA PRO A 632 49.85 -4.41 24.98
C PRO A 632 48.93 -5.54 24.45
N THR A 633 49.19 -5.86 23.18
CA THR A 633 48.60 -6.80 22.23
C THR A 633 48.98 -8.28 22.42
N LEU A 634 48.17 -9.14 21.76
CA LEU A 634 48.41 -10.52 21.21
C LEU A 634 48.10 -11.74 22.13
N PRO A 635 47.80 -12.96 21.58
CA PRO A 635 47.68 -13.38 20.16
C PRO A 635 46.45 -14.26 19.78
N LEU A 636 46.30 -14.43 18.46
CA LEU A 636 45.51 -15.43 17.72
C LEU A 636 45.88 -16.90 18.04
N ALA A 637 44.87 -17.78 18.07
CA ALA A 637 44.91 -19.21 17.69
C ALA A 637 43.47 -19.58 17.27
N ILE A 638 43.09 -19.89 16.02
CA ILE A 638 43.45 -20.97 15.07
C ILE A 638 42.97 -22.39 15.50
N LEU A 639 41.87 -22.81 14.85
CA LEU A 639 41.44 -24.17 14.40
C LEU A 639 40.89 -25.19 15.44
N PRO A 640 40.22 -26.30 15.02
CA PRO A 640 39.35 -26.55 13.85
C PRO A 640 38.10 -27.45 14.15
N LYS A 641 37.03 -27.31 13.35
CA LYS A 641 36.44 -28.35 12.46
C LYS A 641 35.08 -27.90 11.95
#